data_AF-A0A9P6LRW1-F1
#
_entry.id   AF-A0A9P6LRW1-F1
#
_cell.length_a   1.000
_cell.length_b   1.000
_cell.length_c   1.000
_cell.angle_alpha   90.00
_cell.angle_beta   90.00
_cell.angle_gamma   90.00
#
_symmetry.space_group_name_H-M   'P 1'
#
loop_
_entity.id
_entity.type
_entity.pdbx_description
1 polymer ?
#
loop_
_entity_poly.entity_id
_entity_poly.type
_entity_poly.pdbx_seq_one_letter_code
_entity_poly.pdbx_strand_id
1 'polypeptide(L)'
;MDCTHDNETPHQKRRAEDTLSNAGLVCMTSCAIGSVKGYDELYPTLLNLVTEKRRYSTYKDPMSVGICSVKAKLNKLHTDMALQGYEEAHVHHENEYIIVHRQQPTTLKGYILIAHTSFYDNPKRGDIMPIKLRDTTVKVLMSVGIEITLRNLDKNEQWLEGLPCKLVQLGEPKTTRLSDTQGAFTQVEIPDRFPGGSIILLETSVDNRIPGNIDELVKTIPDSVFGSLGWIELNIALYRCDGEEQDLTPGNGVYNIPNYGSLVYCGLEGYISVLKPIIETNDLGHPFCAHLREGHWALDYIADRIKRHLHQFPTLAALQEWYVDRMNAIKLLPNYLVPRYFALAVMTAYEAARVRAYSMMTPLIQNGDYFTRSLSLAALQVHGYVDSASLHPIIKLPCLAAGLPHFTHRHMRTWGRDVFISLRGILLVTGQFPAAKEHILAFASSLKHGMIPNLLDSLRYPRYNSRDSVWWFFQSVQDYCTLVPNGEEILKESFPRRFPDGHTFVEYTSPEAYSTNVTLEDILIEILEAHAKGIHYREWNAGSQLDQQMSDKGFQVDADLDFNTGFVTGGNVHNCGTWMDKMGESVKASTKGVPATPRDGADVEIVGLLKSSLRWVIELHKRNKFRLSVIEIGETSFKNAVRPARSLSLVGWNDLIQRNFEKHFYVPLDPARDSEYVIRPELVNRRGMYKDTYGSITPYADYQLRPNFPVAMCVAPELFDKTHALQALELAKEVLLGPLGMRTLDPIDWAYRPNYDNQNDSDDRMIAKGWNYHQGP
;
A
#
# COMPACT_ATOMS: atom_id res chain seq x y z
N MET A 1 -28.66 -28.77 22.77
CA MET A 1 -29.46 -29.81 23.47
C MET A 1 -29.36 -31.09 22.67
N ASP A 2 -29.05 -32.22 23.30
CA ASP A 2 -29.03 -33.53 22.64
C ASP A 2 -30.44 -33.93 22.18
N CYS A 3 -31.41 -33.67 23.06
CA CYS A 3 -32.84 -33.89 22.89
C CYS A 3 -33.60 -33.02 23.92
N THR A 4 -34.63 -32.30 23.49
CA THR A 4 -35.50 -31.50 24.37
C THR A 4 -36.72 -32.31 24.83
N HIS A 5 -37.48 -31.78 25.79
CA HIS A 5 -38.74 -32.40 26.23
C HIS A 5 -39.88 -32.37 25.20
N ASP A 6 -39.68 -31.69 24.06
CA ASP A 6 -40.66 -31.62 22.97
C ASP A 6 -40.22 -32.44 21.74
N ASN A 7 -39.03 -33.07 21.78
CA ASN A 7 -38.51 -33.85 20.66
C ASN A 7 -38.96 -35.31 20.73
N GLU A 8 -39.30 -35.88 19.58
CA GLU A 8 -39.34 -37.33 19.41
C GLU A 8 -38.00 -37.94 19.86
N THR A 9 -38.06 -39.06 20.59
CA THR A 9 -36.84 -39.70 21.11
C THR A 9 -36.00 -40.27 19.97
N PRO A 10 -34.70 -40.55 20.18
CA PRO A 10 -33.88 -41.23 19.18
C PRO A 10 -34.50 -42.54 18.69
N HIS A 11 -35.20 -43.28 19.56
CA HIS A 11 -35.90 -44.51 19.18
C HIS A 11 -37.05 -44.27 18.19
N GLN A 12 -37.77 -43.14 18.30
CA GLN A 12 -38.87 -42.82 17.39
C GLN A 12 -38.39 -42.28 16.05
N LYS A 13 -37.32 -41.47 16.07
CA LYS A 13 -36.87 -40.71 14.90
C LYS A 13 -35.70 -41.34 14.13
N ARG A 14 -34.94 -42.18 14.82
CA ARG A 14 -33.69 -42.83 14.37
C ARG A 14 -33.66 -44.24 14.96
N ARG A 15 -32.51 -44.67 15.50
CA ARG A 15 -32.42 -45.80 16.42
C ARG A 15 -32.06 -45.35 17.83
N ALA A 16 -32.43 -46.17 18.81
CA ALA A 16 -32.13 -45.88 20.22
C ALA A 16 -30.61 -45.86 20.50
N GLU A 17 -29.85 -46.64 19.72
CA GLU A 17 -28.40 -46.68 19.75
C GLU A 17 -27.75 -45.32 19.47
N ASP A 18 -28.39 -44.50 18.63
CA ASP A 18 -27.84 -43.19 18.28
C ASP A 18 -27.80 -42.21 19.45
N THR A 19 -28.49 -42.52 20.56
CA THR A 19 -28.40 -41.76 21.82
C THR A 19 -26.95 -41.58 22.26
N LEU A 20 -26.11 -42.62 22.10
CA LEU A 20 -24.70 -42.60 22.48
C LEU A 20 -23.86 -41.73 21.54
N SER A 21 -23.92 -41.99 20.23
CA SER A 21 -23.18 -41.23 19.20
C SER A 21 -23.58 -39.76 19.18
N ASN A 22 -24.88 -39.45 19.23
CA ASN A 22 -25.40 -38.09 19.27
C ASN A 22 -24.97 -37.35 20.55
N ALA A 23 -25.03 -38.00 21.72
CA ALA A 23 -24.57 -37.39 22.97
C ALA A 23 -23.06 -37.11 22.96
N GLY A 24 -22.27 -37.99 22.34
CA GLY A 24 -20.86 -37.78 22.09
C GLY A 24 -20.63 -36.53 21.23
N LEU A 25 -21.30 -36.43 20.08
CA LEU A 25 -21.12 -35.31 19.16
C LEU A 25 -21.45 -33.96 19.80
N VAL A 26 -22.56 -33.89 20.54
CA VAL A 26 -22.95 -32.65 21.23
C VAL A 26 -21.96 -32.28 22.33
N CYS A 27 -21.38 -33.26 23.04
CA CYS A 27 -20.30 -33.01 24.02
C CYS A 27 -19.11 -32.27 23.41
N MET A 28 -18.81 -32.47 22.13
CA MET A 28 -17.68 -31.84 21.45
C MET A 28 -17.95 -30.39 21.00
N THR A 29 -19.15 -29.85 21.21
CA THR A 29 -19.48 -28.47 20.83
C THR A 29 -18.87 -27.44 21.79
N SER A 30 -18.45 -26.29 21.27
CA SER A 30 -18.00 -25.14 22.09
C SER A 30 -19.17 -24.23 22.49
N CYS A 31 -20.20 -24.82 23.10
CA CYS A 31 -21.38 -24.11 23.61
C CYS A 31 -22.03 -24.90 24.75
N ALA A 32 -23.03 -24.32 25.42
CA ALA A 32 -23.76 -25.01 26.48
C ALA A 32 -24.53 -26.23 25.93
N ILE A 33 -24.44 -27.35 26.65
CA ILE A 33 -25.13 -28.60 26.32
C ILE A 33 -26.19 -28.95 27.36
N GLY A 34 -27.13 -29.81 26.98
CA GLY A 34 -28.17 -30.31 27.89
C GLY A 34 -29.02 -31.40 27.23
N SER A 35 -29.65 -32.23 28.04
CA SER A 35 -30.55 -33.31 27.63
C SER A 35 -31.79 -33.34 28.53
N VAL A 36 -32.92 -33.79 28.00
CA VAL A 36 -34.11 -34.08 28.79
C VAL A 36 -33.95 -35.39 29.57
N LYS A 37 -34.54 -35.46 30.77
CA LYS A 37 -34.70 -36.73 31.49
C LYS A 37 -35.42 -37.76 30.61
N GLY A 38 -34.89 -38.98 30.52
CA GLY A 38 -35.38 -40.02 29.62
C GLY A 38 -34.57 -40.15 28.34
N TYR A 39 -33.80 -39.13 27.93
CA TYR A 39 -32.87 -39.27 26.81
C TYR A 39 -31.72 -40.22 27.18
N ASP A 40 -30.99 -39.91 28.26
CA ASP A 40 -29.86 -40.70 28.72
C ASP A 40 -30.25 -42.12 29.17
N GLU A 41 -31.50 -42.28 29.61
CA GLU A 41 -32.09 -43.56 30.00
C GLU A 41 -32.73 -44.34 28.84
N LEU A 42 -32.76 -43.81 27.61
CA LEU A 42 -33.34 -44.41 26.40
C LEU A 42 -34.86 -44.67 26.47
N TYR A 43 -35.65 -43.67 26.85
CA TYR A 43 -37.11 -43.77 26.79
C TYR A 43 -37.57 -44.01 25.33
N PRO A 44 -38.43 -45.02 25.09
CA PRO A 44 -38.80 -45.42 23.74
C PRO A 44 -39.69 -44.39 23.05
N THR A 45 -40.44 -43.59 23.79
CA THR A 45 -41.38 -42.60 23.24
C THR A 45 -41.29 -41.27 23.97
N LEU A 46 -41.49 -40.18 23.23
CA LEU A 46 -41.68 -38.84 23.77
C LEU A 46 -42.83 -38.86 24.77
N LEU A 47 -42.59 -38.22 25.92
CA LEU A 47 -43.59 -38.10 26.97
C LEU A 47 -44.59 -37.00 26.59
N ASN A 48 -45.87 -37.35 26.58
CA ASN A 48 -46.91 -36.35 26.35
C ASN A 48 -47.09 -35.51 27.63
N LEU A 49 -46.71 -34.23 27.55
CA LEU A 49 -46.75 -33.28 28.67
C LEU A 49 -48.13 -33.11 29.32
N VAL A 50 -49.21 -33.43 28.60
CA VAL A 50 -50.60 -33.29 29.09
C VAL A 50 -51.11 -34.60 29.71
N THR A 51 -50.82 -35.74 29.08
CA THR A 51 -51.47 -37.02 29.43
C THR A 51 -50.60 -37.97 30.23
N GLU A 52 -49.28 -37.78 30.26
CA GLU A 52 -48.38 -38.67 30.99
C GLU A 52 -48.53 -38.48 32.51
N LYS A 53 -48.75 -39.58 33.23
CA LYS A 53 -48.95 -39.59 34.69
C LYS A 53 -48.00 -40.53 35.42
N ARG A 54 -47.25 -41.35 34.68
CA ARG A 54 -46.24 -42.26 35.23
C ARG A 54 -45.07 -41.47 35.79
N ARG A 55 -44.42 -42.03 36.81
CA ARG A 55 -43.27 -41.40 37.48
C ARG A 55 -41.97 -41.85 36.85
N TYR A 56 -40.94 -41.02 36.89
CA TYR A 56 -39.58 -41.46 36.52
C TYR A 56 -39.12 -42.58 37.44
N SER A 57 -38.62 -43.67 36.85
CA SER A 57 -38.05 -44.79 37.59
C SER A 57 -36.87 -44.35 38.46
N THR A 58 -36.82 -44.89 39.67
CA THR A 58 -35.67 -44.75 40.57
C THR A 58 -34.77 -45.97 40.46
N TYR A 59 -33.49 -45.75 40.19
CA TYR A 59 -32.52 -46.83 40.00
C TYR A 59 -31.58 -46.89 41.19
N LYS A 60 -31.30 -48.12 41.68
CA LYS A 60 -30.31 -48.34 42.75
C LYS A 60 -28.91 -47.95 42.31
N ASP A 61 -28.58 -48.22 41.05
CA ASP A 61 -27.38 -47.75 40.37
C ASP A 61 -27.77 -46.93 39.14
N PRO A 62 -27.90 -45.59 39.26
CA PRO A 62 -28.22 -44.74 38.12
C PRO A 62 -27.17 -44.75 37.01
N MET A 63 -25.91 -45.10 37.32
CA MET A 63 -24.82 -45.08 36.36
C MET A 63 -24.84 -46.27 35.41
N SER A 64 -25.47 -47.38 35.81
CA SER A 64 -25.66 -48.56 34.96
C SER A 64 -26.82 -48.42 33.96
N VAL A 65 -27.58 -47.32 34.00
CA VAL A 65 -28.77 -47.11 33.18
C VAL A 65 -28.40 -46.40 31.89
N GLY A 66 -28.85 -46.94 30.76
CA GLY A 66 -28.71 -46.30 29.46
C GLY A 66 -27.27 -45.91 29.13
N ILE A 67 -27.08 -44.63 28.78
CA ILE A 67 -25.75 -44.05 28.52
C ILE A 67 -25.19 -43.25 29.71
N CYS A 68 -25.85 -43.25 30.88
CA CYS A 68 -25.52 -42.37 32.01
C CYS A 68 -24.04 -42.41 32.42
N SER A 69 -23.41 -43.59 32.47
CA SER A 69 -21.99 -43.72 32.80
C SER A 69 -21.05 -43.06 31.79
N VAL A 70 -21.38 -43.14 30.50
CA VAL A 70 -20.62 -42.47 29.43
C VAL A 70 -20.92 -40.98 29.43
N LYS A 71 -22.19 -40.58 29.61
CA LYS A 71 -22.60 -39.18 29.67
C LYS A 71 -21.90 -38.42 30.79
N ALA A 72 -21.72 -39.02 31.97
CA ALA A 72 -20.97 -38.40 33.06
C ALA A 72 -19.50 -38.12 32.67
N LYS A 73 -18.84 -39.04 31.96
CA LYS A 73 -17.48 -38.84 31.45
C LYS A 73 -17.42 -37.74 30.39
N LEU A 74 -18.37 -37.74 29.46
CA LEU A 74 -18.51 -36.72 28.42
C LEU A 74 -18.77 -35.33 29.04
N ASN A 75 -19.69 -35.20 29.98
CA ASN A 75 -19.99 -33.92 30.64
C ASN A 75 -18.79 -33.38 31.42
N LYS A 76 -18.03 -34.26 32.08
CA LYS A 76 -16.76 -33.88 32.72
C LYS A 76 -15.77 -33.35 31.69
N LEU A 77 -15.54 -34.10 30.62
CA LEU A 77 -14.64 -33.68 29.53
C LEU A 77 -15.09 -32.36 28.90
N HIS A 78 -16.37 -32.18 28.62
CA HIS A 78 -16.93 -30.94 28.08
C HIS A 78 -16.65 -29.75 29.00
N THR A 79 -16.84 -29.94 30.31
CA THR A 79 -16.54 -28.93 31.33
C THR A 79 -15.05 -28.61 31.35
N ASP A 80 -14.19 -29.63 31.35
CA ASP A 80 -12.74 -29.47 31.34
C ASP A 80 -12.27 -28.73 30.07
N MET A 81 -12.78 -29.10 28.89
CA MET A 81 -12.50 -28.45 27.62
C MET A 81 -12.94 -26.98 27.61
N ALA A 82 -14.13 -26.68 28.15
CA ALA A 82 -14.63 -25.32 28.24
C ALA A 82 -13.79 -24.45 29.20
N LEU A 83 -13.47 -24.97 30.40
CA LEU A 83 -12.66 -24.25 31.39
C LEU A 83 -11.21 -24.01 30.93
N GLN A 84 -10.69 -24.89 30.06
CA GLN A 84 -9.33 -24.80 29.54
C GLN A 84 -9.24 -24.11 28.15
N GLY A 85 -10.35 -23.58 27.63
CA GLY A 85 -10.36 -22.77 26.39
C GLY A 85 -10.15 -23.58 25.10
N TYR A 86 -10.66 -24.81 25.03
CA TYR A 86 -10.71 -25.57 23.78
C TYR A 86 -11.84 -25.01 22.91
N GLU A 87 -11.52 -24.19 21.92
CA GLU A 87 -12.52 -23.38 21.21
C GLU A 87 -12.50 -23.57 19.69
N GLU A 88 -11.41 -24.09 19.13
CA GLU A 88 -11.33 -24.42 17.71
C GLU A 88 -11.90 -25.80 17.46
N ALA A 89 -12.69 -25.95 16.39
CA ALA A 89 -13.28 -27.22 16.02
C ALA A 89 -13.16 -27.50 14.53
N HIS A 90 -12.90 -28.75 14.19
CA HIS A 90 -13.00 -29.30 12.85
C HIS A 90 -14.02 -30.44 12.86
N VAL A 91 -14.98 -30.39 11.94
CA VAL A 91 -16.01 -31.42 11.79
C VAL A 91 -15.88 -32.03 10.41
N HIS A 92 -15.79 -33.36 10.36
CA HIS A 92 -15.78 -34.13 9.13
C HIS A 92 -16.93 -35.14 9.15
N HIS A 93 -17.61 -35.29 8.02
CA HIS A 93 -18.69 -36.26 7.84
C HIS A 93 -18.34 -37.16 6.65
N GLU A 94 -18.25 -38.46 6.91
CA GLU A 94 -17.95 -39.49 5.92
C GLU A 94 -18.94 -40.65 6.10
N ASN A 95 -19.84 -40.83 5.14
CA ASN A 95 -20.89 -41.84 5.18
C ASN A 95 -21.71 -41.79 6.49
N GLU A 96 -21.47 -42.74 7.40
CA GLU A 96 -22.21 -42.92 8.67
C GLU A 96 -21.44 -42.35 9.87
N TYR A 97 -20.24 -41.82 9.61
CA TYR A 97 -19.33 -41.31 10.62
C TYR A 97 -19.36 -39.79 10.66
N ILE A 98 -19.42 -39.26 11.88
CA ILE A 98 -19.12 -37.86 12.16
C ILE A 98 -17.90 -37.82 13.07
N ILE A 99 -16.87 -37.11 12.65
CA ILE A 99 -15.62 -36.94 13.38
C ILE A 99 -15.54 -35.47 13.80
N VAL A 100 -15.37 -35.23 15.09
CA VAL A 100 -15.20 -33.88 15.64
C VAL A 100 -13.86 -33.81 16.35
N HIS A 101 -12.97 -32.95 15.87
CA HIS A 101 -11.74 -32.58 16.55
C HIS A 101 -11.95 -31.22 17.20
N ARG A 102 -11.81 -31.13 18.53
CA ARG A 102 -11.85 -29.86 19.27
C ARG A 102 -10.49 -29.59 19.89
N GLN A 103 -9.95 -28.41 19.66
CA GLN A 103 -8.57 -28.05 19.99
C GLN A 103 -8.48 -26.74 20.79
N GLN A 104 -7.49 -26.69 21.68
CA GLN A 104 -7.07 -25.48 22.37
C GLN A 104 -6.14 -24.66 21.44
N PRO A 105 -6.48 -23.39 21.10
CA PRO A 105 -5.79 -22.61 20.07
C PRO A 105 -4.28 -22.38 20.26
N THR A 106 -3.79 -22.39 21.50
CA THR A 106 -2.42 -22.00 21.89
C THR A 106 -1.50 -23.21 22.07
N THR A 107 -1.94 -24.17 22.87
CA THR A 107 -1.22 -25.41 23.21
C THR A 107 -1.37 -26.48 22.14
N LEU A 108 -2.35 -26.32 21.23
CA LEU A 108 -2.68 -27.25 20.16
C LEU A 108 -3.05 -28.66 20.67
N LYS A 109 -3.30 -28.81 21.98
CA LYS A 109 -3.90 -30.02 22.55
C LYS A 109 -5.35 -30.09 22.14
N GLY A 110 -5.85 -31.30 21.94
CA GLY A 110 -7.22 -31.49 21.48
C GLY A 110 -7.79 -32.84 21.86
N TYR A 111 -9.06 -33.00 21.52
CA TYR A 111 -9.79 -34.25 21.64
C TYR A 111 -10.48 -34.55 20.32
N ILE A 112 -10.38 -35.79 19.85
CA ILE A 112 -11.11 -36.27 18.68
C ILE A 112 -12.17 -37.25 19.14
N LEU A 113 -13.42 -36.98 18.77
CA LEU A 113 -14.50 -37.93 18.86
C LEU A 113 -14.82 -38.47 17.47
N ILE A 114 -14.78 -39.79 17.32
CA ILE A 114 -15.25 -40.50 16.13
C ILE A 114 -16.57 -41.16 16.51
N ALA A 115 -17.67 -40.68 15.96
CA ALA A 115 -19.00 -41.21 16.21
C ALA A 115 -19.52 -41.96 14.98
N HIS A 116 -19.79 -43.25 15.12
CA HIS A 116 -20.55 -44.01 14.13
C HIS A 116 -22.03 -43.85 14.47
N THR A 117 -22.75 -43.07 13.67
CA THR A 117 -24.15 -42.72 13.90
C THR A 117 -25.09 -43.90 13.62
N SER A 118 -26.30 -43.87 14.19
CA SER A 118 -27.33 -44.90 13.95
C SER A 118 -28.67 -44.26 13.56
N PHE A 119 -28.68 -43.56 12.43
CA PHE A 119 -29.91 -43.09 11.79
C PHE A 119 -30.77 -44.26 11.29
N TYR A 120 -30.14 -45.37 10.92
CA TYR A 120 -30.75 -46.62 10.47
C TYR A 120 -29.95 -47.83 11.00
N ASP A 121 -30.30 -49.05 10.58
CA ASP A 121 -29.73 -50.30 11.10
C ASP A 121 -28.34 -50.61 10.53
N ASN A 122 -27.30 -50.33 11.33
CA ASN A 122 -25.89 -50.47 10.94
C ASN A 122 -25.13 -51.40 11.88
N PRO A 123 -25.28 -52.74 11.77
CA PRO A 123 -24.67 -53.69 12.70
C PRO A 123 -23.17 -53.91 12.45
N LYS A 124 -22.62 -53.38 11.36
CA LYS A 124 -21.21 -53.54 10.95
C LYS A 124 -20.43 -52.23 11.16
N ARG A 125 -19.11 -52.28 10.97
CA ARG A 125 -18.23 -51.10 10.94
C ARG A 125 -18.60 -50.10 9.83
N GLY A 126 -19.14 -50.55 8.70
CA GLY A 126 -19.34 -49.67 7.54
C GLY A 126 -18.03 -49.20 6.90
N ASP A 127 -18.17 -48.31 5.90
CA ASP A 127 -17.07 -47.82 5.09
C ASP A 127 -16.56 -46.47 5.62
N ILE A 128 -15.29 -46.47 6.05
CA ILE A 128 -14.55 -45.29 6.49
C ILE A 128 -13.08 -45.45 6.15
N MET A 129 -12.51 -44.42 5.55
CA MET A 129 -11.08 -44.34 5.27
C MET A 129 -10.27 -44.20 6.56
N PRO A 130 -9.01 -44.70 6.61
CA PRO A 130 -8.13 -44.44 7.74
C PRO A 130 -7.95 -42.93 7.98
N ILE A 131 -8.16 -42.49 9.22
CA ILE A 131 -8.06 -41.09 9.60
C ILE A 131 -6.58 -40.72 9.70
N LYS A 132 -6.17 -39.65 9.03
CA LYS A 132 -4.77 -39.19 9.01
C LYS A 132 -4.61 -37.90 9.82
N LEU A 133 -3.83 -37.94 10.88
CA LEU A 133 -3.55 -36.80 11.75
C LEU A 133 -2.09 -36.38 11.60
N ARG A 134 -1.85 -35.29 10.85
CA ARG A 134 -0.52 -34.75 10.53
C ARG A 134 0.18 -34.26 11.80
N ASP A 135 1.43 -34.68 11.98
CA ASP A 135 2.31 -34.32 13.11
C ASP A 135 1.63 -34.34 14.49
N THR A 136 0.65 -35.22 14.65
CA THR A 136 -0.20 -35.31 15.84
C THR A 136 -0.03 -36.68 16.46
N THR A 137 0.16 -36.74 17.76
CA THR A 137 0.16 -37.97 18.56
C THR A 137 -1.23 -38.19 19.13
N VAL A 138 -1.61 -39.45 19.31
CA VAL A 138 -2.94 -39.81 19.82
C VAL A 138 -2.82 -40.76 20.99
N LYS A 139 -3.75 -40.63 21.93
CA LYS A 139 -3.96 -41.57 23.03
C LYS A 139 -5.44 -41.92 23.09
N VAL A 140 -5.75 -43.21 23.10
CA VAL A 140 -7.14 -43.69 23.19
C VAL A 140 -7.63 -43.50 24.62
N LEU A 141 -8.76 -42.79 24.78
CA LEU A 141 -9.42 -42.59 26.07
C LEU A 141 -10.62 -43.51 26.25
N MET A 142 -11.34 -43.79 25.16
CA MET A 142 -12.54 -44.63 25.20
C MET A 142 -12.83 -45.22 23.81
N SER A 143 -13.37 -46.44 23.79
CA SER A 143 -13.96 -47.08 22.61
C SER A 143 -15.17 -47.88 23.08
N VAL A 144 -16.38 -47.35 22.87
CA VAL A 144 -17.61 -47.91 23.46
C VAL A 144 -18.75 -47.89 22.45
N GLY A 145 -19.54 -48.96 22.45
CA GLY A 145 -20.80 -49.05 21.72
C GLY A 145 -21.96 -49.31 22.66
N ILE A 146 -23.18 -49.20 22.14
CA ILE A 146 -24.40 -49.55 22.85
C ILE A 146 -25.13 -50.68 22.11
N GLU A 147 -25.62 -51.65 22.85
CA GLU A 147 -26.43 -52.76 22.35
C GLU A 147 -27.79 -52.76 23.04
N ILE A 148 -28.87 -52.60 22.26
CA ILE A 148 -30.24 -52.66 22.79
C ILE A 148 -30.66 -54.13 22.88
N THR A 149 -30.85 -54.63 24.11
CA THR A 149 -31.15 -56.06 24.33
C THR A 149 -32.61 -56.39 24.12
N LEU A 150 -33.50 -55.41 24.29
CA LEU A 150 -34.93 -55.55 24.02
C LEU A 150 -35.48 -54.25 23.45
N ARG A 151 -36.08 -54.31 22.25
CA ARG A 151 -36.60 -53.12 21.54
C ARG A 151 -38.07 -52.81 21.84
N ASN A 152 -38.81 -53.78 22.34
CA ASN A 152 -40.22 -53.64 22.69
C ASN A 152 -40.37 -53.91 24.19
N LEU A 153 -40.77 -52.88 24.94
CA LEU A 153 -41.07 -52.98 26.36
C LEU A 153 -42.59 -52.99 26.56
N ASP A 154 -43.08 -53.90 27.40
CA ASP A 154 -44.45 -53.82 27.90
C ASP A 154 -44.61 -52.55 28.75
N LYS A 155 -45.75 -51.88 28.58
CA LYS A 155 -45.99 -50.60 29.24
C LYS A 155 -46.21 -50.81 30.75
N ASN A 156 -45.26 -50.38 31.57
CA ASN A 156 -45.46 -50.27 33.01
C ASN A 156 -46.48 -49.14 33.31
N GLU A 157 -47.53 -49.46 34.08
CA GLU A 157 -48.61 -48.51 34.39
C GLU A 157 -48.22 -47.43 35.41
N GLN A 158 -47.15 -47.65 36.18
CA GLN A 158 -46.73 -46.75 37.26
C GLN A 158 -45.44 -45.99 36.96
N TRP A 159 -44.50 -46.63 36.24
CA TRP A 159 -43.13 -46.13 36.08
C TRP A 159 -42.73 -45.94 34.62
N LEU A 160 -41.89 -44.94 34.36
CA LEU A 160 -41.26 -44.67 33.08
C LEU A 160 -39.92 -45.40 33.01
N GLU A 161 -39.84 -46.35 32.08
CA GLU A 161 -38.67 -47.21 31.87
C GLU A 161 -38.13 -46.99 30.47
N GLY A 162 -36.81 -46.97 30.35
CA GLY A 162 -36.12 -46.93 29.08
C GLY A 162 -35.74 -48.31 28.57
N LEU A 163 -35.41 -48.40 27.29
CA LEU A 163 -35.07 -49.64 26.61
C LEU A 163 -33.88 -50.34 27.30
N PRO A 164 -33.99 -51.64 27.65
CA PRO A 164 -32.88 -52.39 28.20
C PRO A 164 -31.71 -52.41 27.23
N CYS A 165 -30.55 -51.98 27.69
CA CYS A 165 -29.34 -51.91 26.88
C CYS A 165 -28.10 -52.31 27.66
N LYS A 166 -27.02 -52.59 26.93
CA LYS A 166 -25.67 -52.81 27.46
C LYS A 166 -24.71 -51.86 26.78
N LEU A 167 -23.89 -51.19 27.57
CA LEU A 167 -22.69 -50.52 27.07
C LEU A 167 -21.59 -51.56 26.91
N VAL A 168 -21.04 -51.65 25.70
CA VAL A 168 -20.06 -52.67 25.32
C VAL A 168 -18.73 -51.99 25.05
N GLN A 169 -17.68 -52.39 25.78
CA GLN A 169 -16.32 -51.99 25.46
C GLN A 169 -15.94 -52.60 24.10
N LEU A 170 -15.53 -51.76 23.16
CA LEU A 170 -15.10 -52.17 21.83
C LEU A 170 -13.57 -52.23 21.75
N GLY A 171 -13.06 -52.81 20.66
CA GLY A 171 -11.63 -52.80 20.37
C GLY A 171 -11.11 -51.37 20.26
N GLU A 172 -9.86 -51.16 20.65
CA GLU A 172 -9.19 -49.87 20.43
C GLU A 172 -8.84 -49.71 18.94
N PRO A 173 -8.89 -48.48 18.39
CA PRO A 173 -8.43 -48.26 17.03
C PRO A 173 -6.94 -48.55 16.91
N LYS A 174 -6.53 -49.09 15.76
CA LYS A 174 -5.11 -49.29 15.49
C LYS A 174 -4.47 -47.96 15.08
N THR A 175 -3.47 -47.54 15.84
CA THR A 175 -2.75 -46.27 15.62
C THR A 175 -1.36 -46.56 15.09
N THR A 176 -1.03 -46.09 13.89
CA THR A 176 0.28 -46.32 13.26
C THR A 176 0.91 -44.98 12.87
N ARG A 177 2.16 -44.75 13.27
CA ARG A 177 2.92 -43.58 12.82
C ARG A 177 3.53 -43.87 11.45
N LEU A 178 3.18 -43.05 10.47
CA LEU A 178 3.60 -43.17 9.07
C LEU A 178 4.13 -41.82 8.58
N SER A 179 4.65 -41.80 7.35
CA SER A 179 5.09 -40.58 6.67
C SER A 179 4.81 -40.67 5.18
N ASP A 180 4.45 -39.55 4.56
CA ASP A 180 4.37 -39.41 3.11
C ASP A 180 5.06 -38.11 2.65
N THR A 181 4.81 -37.67 1.42
CA THR A 181 5.42 -36.46 0.84
C THR A 181 5.05 -35.17 1.59
N GLN A 182 3.98 -35.18 2.40
CA GLN A 182 3.55 -34.05 3.23
C GLN A 182 3.97 -34.20 4.70
N GLY A 183 4.89 -35.12 5.00
CA GLY A 183 5.47 -35.30 6.34
C GLY A 183 4.84 -36.44 7.15
N ALA A 184 5.14 -36.45 8.45
CA ALA A 184 4.71 -37.51 9.35
C ALA A 184 3.24 -37.36 9.74
N PHE A 185 2.55 -38.49 9.89
CA PHE A 185 1.17 -38.51 10.35
C PHE A 185 0.90 -39.76 11.19
N THR A 186 -0.07 -39.65 12.08
CA THR A 186 -0.62 -40.81 12.77
C THR A 186 -1.88 -41.25 12.04
N GLN A 187 -1.86 -42.48 11.53
CA GLN A 187 -3.02 -43.14 10.95
C GLN A 187 -3.83 -43.81 12.06
N VAL A 188 -5.14 -43.52 12.12
CA VAL A 188 -6.08 -44.16 13.04
C VAL A 188 -7.04 -45.02 12.24
N GLU A 189 -7.00 -46.32 12.47
CA GLU A 189 -7.83 -47.32 11.79
C GLU A 189 -8.92 -47.82 12.73
N ILE A 190 -10.18 -47.62 12.33
CA ILE A 190 -11.35 -48.06 13.11
C ILE A 190 -11.39 -49.60 13.15
N PRO A 191 -11.65 -50.24 14.32
CA PRO A 191 -11.72 -51.70 14.45
C PRO A 191 -12.79 -52.35 13.56
N ASP A 192 -12.57 -53.61 13.17
CA ASP A 192 -13.49 -54.38 12.30
C ASP A 192 -14.92 -54.51 12.87
N ARG A 193 -15.06 -54.51 14.20
CA ARG A 193 -16.34 -54.47 14.91
C ARG A 193 -16.55 -53.11 15.56
N PHE A 194 -17.29 -52.25 14.88
CA PHE A 194 -17.66 -50.93 15.36
C PHE A 194 -19.07 -50.53 14.87
N PRO A 195 -20.15 -51.09 15.44
CA PRO A 195 -21.52 -50.90 14.93
C PRO A 195 -22.01 -49.47 15.11
N GLY A 196 -23.08 -49.09 14.40
CA GLY A 196 -23.78 -47.83 14.60
C GLY A 196 -24.22 -47.64 16.06
N GLY A 197 -24.11 -46.40 16.55
CA GLY A 197 -24.25 -46.06 17.97
C GLY A 197 -22.96 -46.29 18.77
N SER A 198 -21.80 -46.21 18.13
CA SER A 198 -20.50 -46.35 18.80
C SER A 198 -19.69 -45.07 18.75
N ILE A 199 -18.83 -44.86 19.75
CA ILE A 199 -17.90 -43.74 19.82
C ILE A 199 -16.49 -44.20 20.17
N ILE A 200 -15.50 -43.53 19.57
CA ILE A 200 -14.10 -43.53 20.02
C ILE A 200 -13.77 -42.11 20.45
N LEU A 201 -13.13 -41.97 21.61
CA LEU A 201 -12.60 -40.71 22.10
C LEU A 201 -11.08 -40.82 22.18
N LEU A 202 -10.39 -39.89 21.53
CA LEU A 202 -8.94 -39.77 21.51
C LEU A 202 -8.53 -38.43 22.13
N GLU A 203 -7.45 -38.46 22.91
CA GLU A 203 -6.67 -37.28 23.26
C GLU A 203 -5.60 -37.07 22.19
N THR A 204 -5.44 -35.85 21.72
CA THR A 204 -4.46 -35.47 20.70
C THR A 204 -3.50 -34.43 21.23
N SER A 205 -2.22 -34.61 20.94
CA SER A 205 -1.18 -33.60 21.18
C SER A 205 -0.30 -33.45 19.95
N VAL A 206 0.06 -32.21 19.64
CA VAL A 206 1.06 -31.93 18.62
C VAL A 206 2.42 -32.47 19.03
N ASP A 207 3.25 -32.79 18.04
CA ASP A 207 4.61 -33.32 18.23
C ASP A 207 5.48 -32.41 19.13
N ASN A 208 6.31 -33.01 20.00
CA ASN A 208 7.18 -32.29 20.94
C ASN A 208 8.22 -31.39 20.25
N ARG A 209 8.42 -31.54 18.94
CA ARG A 209 9.25 -30.63 18.13
C ARG A 209 8.68 -29.21 18.04
N ILE A 210 7.38 -29.04 18.28
CA ILE A 210 6.72 -27.73 18.18
C ILE A 210 6.94 -26.94 19.48
N PRO A 211 7.43 -25.69 19.40
CA PRO A 211 7.60 -24.86 20.58
C PRO A 211 6.27 -24.63 21.31
N GLY A 212 6.24 -24.93 22.61
CA GLY A 212 5.04 -24.76 23.44
C GLY A 212 4.58 -23.31 23.62
N ASN A 213 5.42 -22.33 23.24
CA ASN A 213 5.17 -20.89 23.32
C ASN A 213 5.13 -20.21 21.93
N ILE A 214 4.83 -20.94 20.86
CA ILE A 214 4.86 -20.42 19.49
C ILE A 214 4.03 -19.15 19.29
N ASP A 215 2.86 -19.04 19.93
CA ASP A 215 1.99 -17.86 19.84
C ASP A 215 2.67 -16.60 20.41
N GLU A 216 3.33 -16.72 21.57
CA GLU A 216 4.12 -15.65 22.15
C GLU A 216 5.34 -15.32 21.28
N LEU A 217 6.03 -16.34 20.77
CA LEU A 217 7.23 -16.18 19.94
C LEU A 217 6.97 -15.36 18.67
N VAL A 218 5.86 -15.60 17.97
CA VAL A 218 5.53 -14.87 16.74
C VAL A 218 4.92 -13.49 17.01
N LYS A 219 4.27 -13.31 18.17
CA LYS A 219 3.65 -12.04 18.56
C LYS A 219 4.61 -11.05 19.23
N THR A 220 5.81 -11.51 19.59
CA THR A 220 6.82 -10.69 20.27
C THR A 220 8.01 -10.38 19.36
N ILE A 221 8.38 -9.11 19.36
CA ILE A 221 9.57 -8.61 18.66
C ILE A 221 10.32 -7.64 19.58
N PRO A 222 11.58 -7.93 19.93
CA PRO A 222 12.37 -7.01 20.74
C PRO A 222 12.62 -5.69 20.02
N ASP A 223 12.68 -4.59 20.79
CA ASP A 223 13.01 -3.26 20.25
C ASP A 223 14.36 -3.24 19.52
N SER A 224 15.30 -4.13 19.88
CA SER A 224 16.60 -4.24 19.22
C SER A 224 16.53 -4.65 17.74
N VAL A 225 15.42 -5.23 17.29
CA VAL A 225 15.27 -5.71 15.90
C VAL A 225 15.03 -4.56 14.93
N PHE A 226 14.11 -3.64 15.28
CA PHE A 226 13.78 -2.47 14.46
C PHE A 226 14.41 -1.17 14.98
N GLY A 227 14.82 -1.10 16.25
CA GLY A 227 15.28 0.11 16.91
C GLY A 227 16.56 0.70 16.32
N SER A 228 17.41 -0.13 15.69
CA SER A 228 18.63 0.32 15.00
C SER A 228 18.41 0.64 13.51
N LEU A 229 17.27 0.26 12.92
CA LEU A 229 17.02 0.45 11.49
C LEU A 229 16.79 1.93 11.18
N GLY A 230 17.47 2.42 10.15
CA GLY A 230 17.30 3.76 9.61
C GLY A 230 16.20 3.81 8.55
N TRP A 231 16.11 4.96 7.89
CA TRP A 231 15.09 5.22 6.86
C TRP A 231 15.18 4.23 5.68
N ILE A 232 16.40 3.95 5.21
CA ILE A 232 16.64 3.11 4.03
C ILE A 232 16.40 1.64 4.34
N GLU A 233 16.83 1.17 5.52
CA GLU A 233 16.54 -0.18 5.97
C GLU A 233 15.05 -0.43 6.15
N LEU A 234 14.27 0.57 6.59
CA LEU A 234 12.81 0.47 6.66
C LEU A 234 12.15 0.47 5.28
N ASN A 235 12.65 1.24 4.31
CA ASN A 235 12.22 1.12 2.91
C ASN A 235 12.41 -0.32 2.40
N ILE A 236 13.56 -0.94 2.71
CA ILE A 236 13.83 -2.34 2.38
C ILE A 236 12.88 -3.28 3.13
N ALA A 237 12.72 -3.14 4.45
CA ALA A 237 11.90 -4.04 5.25
C ALA A 237 10.41 -3.99 4.86
N LEU A 238 9.87 -2.81 4.57
CA LEU A 238 8.43 -2.61 4.33
C LEU A 238 8.03 -2.70 2.85
N TYR A 239 8.81 -2.13 1.92
CA TYR A 239 8.33 -1.83 0.57
C TYR A 239 9.15 -2.54 -0.52
N ARG A 240 9.90 -1.78 -1.34
CA ARG A 240 10.59 -2.22 -2.56
C ARG A 240 9.64 -2.83 -3.59
N CYS A 241 9.33 -2.08 -4.65
CA CYS A 241 8.67 -2.70 -5.80
C CYS A 241 9.69 -3.53 -6.59
N ASP A 242 9.19 -4.35 -7.52
CA ASP A 242 10.00 -5.31 -8.29
C ASP A 242 11.25 -4.69 -8.94
N GLY A 243 11.08 -3.59 -9.67
CA GLY A 243 12.18 -2.90 -10.36
C GLY A 243 13.25 -2.35 -9.40
N GLU A 244 12.87 -1.97 -8.18
CA GLU A 244 13.84 -1.54 -7.17
C GLU A 244 14.59 -2.73 -6.59
N GLU A 245 13.89 -3.82 -6.26
CA GLU A 245 14.52 -5.02 -5.68
C GLU A 245 15.50 -5.67 -6.67
N GLN A 246 15.11 -5.78 -7.94
CA GLN A 246 15.97 -6.32 -9.00
C GLN A 246 17.22 -5.46 -9.25
N ASP A 247 17.13 -4.15 -9.01
CA ASP A 247 18.26 -3.24 -9.21
C ASP A 247 19.40 -3.48 -8.22
N LEU A 248 19.08 -3.79 -6.96
CA LEU A 248 20.07 -4.12 -5.92
C LEU A 248 20.40 -5.61 -5.86
N THR A 249 19.45 -6.46 -6.21
CA THR A 249 19.59 -7.93 -6.12
C THR A 249 19.19 -8.58 -7.45
N PRO A 250 20.03 -8.47 -8.50
CA PRO A 250 19.69 -8.95 -9.84
C PRO A 250 19.18 -10.39 -9.86
N GLY A 251 18.06 -10.61 -10.56
CA GLY A 251 17.37 -11.91 -10.63
C GLY A 251 16.42 -12.19 -9.46
N ASN A 252 16.24 -11.24 -8.53
CA ASN A 252 15.35 -11.38 -7.39
C ASN A 252 14.32 -10.24 -7.39
N GLY A 253 13.04 -10.59 -7.36
CA GLY A 253 11.94 -9.64 -7.46
C GLY A 253 10.84 -9.90 -6.45
N VAL A 254 9.64 -9.39 -6.74
CA VAL A 254 8.44 -9.60 -5.91
C VAL A 254 8.05 -11.07 -5.84
N TYR A 255 7.52 -11.48 -4.69
CA TYR A 255 7.02 -12.84 -4.52
C TYR A 255 5.76 -13.07 -5.37
N ASN A 256 5.71 -14.16 -6.14
CA ASN A 256 4.53 -14.54 -6.91
C ASN A 256 3.77 -15.67 -6.21
N ILE A 257 2.52 -15.40 -5.82
CA ILE A 257 1.64 -16.38 -5.20
C ILE A 257 0.91 -17.15 -6.32
N PRO A 258 1.06 -18.49 -6.41
CA PRO A 258 0.33 -19.29 -7.40
C PRO A 258 -1.18 -19.07 -7.33
N ASN A 259 -1.81 -18.99 -8.51
CA ASN A 259 -3.26 -18.73 -8.65
C ASN A 259 -3.76 -17.40 -8.06
N TYR A 260 -2.87 -16.46 -7.76
CA TYR A 260 -3.19 -15.10 -7.32
C TYR A 260 -2.44 -14.05 -8.14
N GLY A 261 -1.10 -14.10 -8.13
CA GLY A 261 -0.22 -13.16 -8.82
C GLY A 261 0.90 -12.63 -7.93
N SER A 262 1.64 -11.66 -8.48
CA SER A 262 2.76 -11.01 -7.79
C SER A 262 2.29 -10.06 -6.69
N LEU A 263 3.02 -10.04 -5.58
CA LEU A 263 2.91 -8.97 -4.59
C LEU A 263 3.31 -7.63 -5.21
N VAL A 264 2.71 -6.54 -4.73
CA VAL A 264 3.05 -5.17 -5.17
C VAL A 264 4.39 -4.68 -4.60
N TYR A 265 4.78 -5.23 -3.45
CA TYR A 265 6.04 -4.96 -2.76
C TYR A 265 6.70 -6.27 -2.35
N CYS A 266 8.04 -6.29 -2.29
CA CYS A 266 8.83 -7.42 -1.81
C CYS A 266 8.85 -7.51 -0.27
N GLY A 267 8.69 -6.37 0.41
CA GLY A 267 8.69 -6.24 1.85
C GLY A 267 7.34 -6.57 2.50
N LEU A 268 7.27 -6.28 3.80
CA LEU A 268 6.12 -6.60 4.66
C LEU A 268 4.78 -6.04 4.15
N GLU A 269 4.76 -4.84 3.58
CA GLU A 269 3.54 -4.23 3.04
C GLU A 269 2.92 -5.08 1.92
N GLY A 270 3.76 -5.74 1.11
CA GLY A 270 3.29 -6.63 0.04
C GLY A 270 2.50 -7.80 0.59
N TYR A 271 2.98 -8.41 1.67
CA TYR A 271 2.27 -9.48 2.36
C TYR A 271 1.02 -8.97 3.08
N ILE A 272 1.11 -7.85 3.79
CA ILE A 272 -0.02 -7.28 4.55
C ILE A 272 -1.18 -6.87 3.65
N SER A 273 -0.89 -6.35 2.46
CA SER A 273 -1.90 -6.00 1.46
C SER A 273 -2.78 -7.19 1.07
N VAL A 274 -2.24 -8.41 1.10
CA VAL A 274 -2.97 -9.66 0.82
C VAL A 274 -3.54 -10.28 2.09
N LEU A 275 -2.78 -10.28 3.19
CA LEU A 275 -3.15 -10.93 4.43
C LEU A 275 -4.27 -10.21 5.18
N LYS A 276 -4.33 -8.88 5.14
CA LYS A 276 -5.33 -8.11 5.89
C LYS A 276 -6.78 -8.53 5.56
N PRO A 277 -7.24 -8.54 4.29
CA PRO A 277 -8.60 -9.00 3.97
C PRO A 277 -8.84 -10.48 4.31
N ILE A 278 -7.81 -11.33 4.18
CA ILE A 278 -7.87 -12.75 4.57
C ILE A 278 -8.14 -12.88 6.08
N ILE A 279 -7.42 -12.12 6.89
CA ILE A 279 -7.55 -12.14 8.35
C ILE A 279 -8.94 -11.62 8.78
N GLU A 280 -9.41 -10.52 8.18
CA GLU A 280 -10.69 -9.91 8.51
C GLU A 280 -11.88 -10.84 8.25
N THR A 281 -11.78 -11.71 7.23
CA THR A 281 -12.84 -12.63 6.82
C THR A 281 -12.59 -14.09 7.20
N ASN A 282 -11.42 -14.38 7.79
CA ASN A 282 -10.92 -15.73 8.02
C ASN A 282 -10.97 -16.62 6.76
N ASP A 283 -10.60 -16.06 5.60
CA ASP A 283 -10.63 -16.77 4.32
C ASP A 283 -9.46 -17.76 4.17
N LEU A 284 -9.57 -18.90 4.86
CA LEU A 284 -8.62 -20.01 4.72
C LEU A 284 -8.63 -20.65 3.32
N GLY A 285 -9.63 -20.34 2.49
CA GLY A 285 -9.76 -20.78 1.10
C GLY A 285 -8.92 -19.97 0.11
N HIS A 286 -8.38 -18.83 0.52
CA HIS A 286 -7.57 -17.96 -0.33
C HIS A 286 -6.35 -18.70 -0.93
N PRO A 287 -5.97 -18.44 -2.21
CA PRO A 287 -4.81 -19.07 -2.84
C PRO A 287 -3.52 -18.95 -2.04
N PHE A 288 -3.31 -17.81 -1.36
CA PHE A 288 -2.14 -17.63 -0.52
C PHE A 288 -2.12 -18.56 0.70
N CYS A 289 -3.27 -18.78 1.35
CA CYS A 289 -3.38 -19.73 2.46
C CYS A 289 -3.18 -21.17 1.97
N ALA A 290 -3.67 -21.51 0.77
CA ALA A 290 -3.39 -22.81 0.13
C ALA A 290 -1.89 -22.99 -0.10
N HIS A 291 -1.24 -22.00 -0.72
CA HIS A 291 0.18 -22.01 -0.99
C HIS A 291 1.05 -22.15 0.27
N LEU A 292 0.68 -21.46 1.35
CA LEU A 292 1.35 -21.58 2.66
C LEU A 292 1.19 -22.96 3.30
N ARG A 293 0.14 -23.72 2.96
CA ARG A 293 -0.04 -25.13 3.38
C ARG A 293 0.72 -26.11 2.47
N GLU A 294 0.90 -25.77 1.21
CA GLU A 294 1.58 -26.61 0.22
C GLU A 294 3.09 -26.61 0.43
N GLY A 295 3.67 -25.51 0.91
CA GLY A 295 5.08 -25.46 1.23
C GLY A 295 5.54 -24.16 1.90
N HIS A 296 6.83 -24.13 2.21
CA HIS A 296 7.42 -23.09 3.06
C HIS A 296 8.13 -21.97 2.27
N TRP A 297 7.93 -21.89 0.95
CA TRP A 297 8.67 -20.97 0.09
C TRP A 297 8.50 -19.49 0.45
N ALA A 298 7.32 -19.08 0.94
CA ALA A 298 7.11 -17.70 1.39
C ALA A 298 7.86 -17.39 2.71
N LEU A 299 7.97 -18.39 3.59
CA LEU A 299 8.73 -18.31 4.84
C LEU A 299 10.23 -18.23 4.56
N ASP A 300 10.70 -18.95 3.55
CA ASP A 300 12.10 -18.85 3.08
C ASP A 300 12.37 -17.49 2.44
N TYR A 301 11.50 -17.07 1.51
CA TYR A 301 11.67 -15.82 0.78
C TYR A 301 11.81 -14.61 1.70
N ILE A 302 10.97 -14.48 2.74
CA ILE A 302 11.00 -13.28 3.61
C ILE A 302 12.35 -13.15 4.35
N ALA A 303 12.93 -14.26 4.80
CA ALA A 303 14.21 -14.29 5.49
C ALA A 303 15.40 -14.15 4.52
N ASP A 304 15.38 -14.91 3.42
CA ASP A 304 16.42 -14.92 2.39
C ASP A 304 16.52 -13.56 1.69
N ARG A 305 15.38 -12.88 1.52
CA ARG A 305 15.35 -11.53 0.98
C ARG A 305 16.21 -10.58 1.78
N ILE A 306 16.02 -10.50 3.10
CA ILE A 306 16.81 -9.61 3.95
C ILE A 306 18.29 -10.02 3.93
N LYS A 307 18.58 -11.33 3.91
CA LYS A 307 19.94 -11.85 3.80
C LYS A 307 20.69 -11.30 2.59
N ARG A 308 20.03 -11.15 1.43
CA ARG A 308 20.64 -10.58 0.21
C ARG A 308 21.06 -9.12 0.37
N HIS A 309 20.42 -8.37 1.27
CA HIS A 309 20.74 -6.96 1.54
C HIS A 309 21.86 -6.75 2.57
N LEU A 310 22.23 -7.79 3.35
CA LEU A 310 23.15 -7.66 4.49
C LEU A 310 24.56 -7.18 4.13
N HIS A 311 25.04 -7.47 2.91
CA HIS A 311 26.35 -6.99 2.47
C HIS A 311 26.43 -5.46 2.45
N GLN A 312 25.34 -4.81 2.05
CA GLN A 312 25.27 -3.35 1.93
C GLN A 312 24.62 -2.69 3.16
N PHE A 313 23.68 -3.40 3.80
CA PHE A 313 22.89 -2.92 4.93
C PHE A 313 23.00 -3.89 6.12
N PRO A 314 24.18 -3.97 6.78
CA PRO A 314 24.43 -4.94 7.85
C PRO A 314 23.57 -4.72 9.10
N THR A 315 23.00 -3.52 9.27
CA THR A 315 22.01 -3.16 10.31
C THR A 315 20.76 -4.04 10.25
N LEU A 316 20.43 -4.61 9.09
CA LEU A 316 19.32 -5.55 8.91
C LEU A 316 19.56 -6.94 9.51
N ALA A 317 20.76 -7.24 10.03
CA ALA A 317 21.10 -8.58 10.53
C ALA A 317 20.15 -9.06 11.64
N ALA A 318 19.81 -8.18 12.60
CA ALA A 318 18.88 -8.53 13.68
C ALA A 318 17.48 -8.89 13.15
N LEU A 319 17.00 -8.20 12.11
CA LEU A 319 15.73 -8.52 11.46
C LEU A 319 15.81 -9.85 10.71
N GLN A 320 16.92 -10.11 10.03
CA GLN A 320 17.15 -11.36 9.34
C GLN A 320 17.16 -12.55 10.31
N GLU A 321 17.88 -12.43 11.43
CA GLU A 321 17.92 -13.44 12.50
C GLU A 321 16.54 -13.66 13.11
N TRP A 322 15.80 -12.58 13.38
CA TRP A 322 14.42 -12.65 13.88
C TRP A 322 13.52 -13.43 12.91
N TYR A 323 13.58 -13.13 11.61
CA TYR A 323 12.82 -13.90 10.62
C TYR A 323 13.24 -15.37 10.60
N VAL A 324 14.53 -15.68 10.57
CA VAL A 324 15.00 -17.08 10.54
C VAL A 324 14.48 -17.86 11.74
N ASP A 325 14.59 -17.29 12.94
CA ASP A 325 14.11 -17.90 14.18
C ASP A 325 12.60 -18.22 14.13
N ARG A 326 11.77 -17.22 13.80
CA ARG A 326 10.31 -17.39 13.74
C ARG A 326 9.89 -18.30 12.60
N MET A 327 10.43 -18.11 11.40
CA MET A 327 10.07 -18.91 10.24
C MET A 327 10.47 -20.38 10.42
N ASN A 328 11.63 -20.66 11.02
CA ASN A 328 12.02 -22.04 11.34
C ASN A 328 11.09 -22.68 12.38
N ALA A 329 10.65 -21.93 13.40
CA ALA A 329 9.67 -22.41 14.35
C ALA A 329 8.32 -22.71 13.68
N ILE A 330 7.86 -21.86 12.75
CA ILE A 330 6.60 -22.03 12.02
C ILE A 330 6.65 -23.26 11.09
N LYS A 331 7.79 -23.55 10.44
CA LYS A 331 7.99 -24.72 9.58
C LYS A 331 7.84 -26.07 10.30
N LEU A 332 7.92 -26.08 11.62
CA LEU A 332 7.72 -27.29 12.44
C LEU A 332 6.25 -27.57 12.72
N LEU A 333 5.37 -26.60 12.46
CA LEU A 333 3.93 -26.74 12.68
C LEU A 333 3.29 -27.64 11.61
N PRO A 334 2.18 -28.32 11.94
CA PRO A 334 1.32 -28.91 10.93
C PRO A 334 0.92 -27.87 9.88
N ASN A 335 0.98 -28.25 8.60
CA ASN A 335 0.78 -27.33 7.48
C ASN A 335 -0.48 -26.45 7.61
N TYR A 336 -1.58 -27.00 8.13
CA TYR A 336 -2.84 -26.26 8.30
C TYR A 336 -2.76 -25.07 9.26
N LEU A 337 -1.74 -25.01 10.14
CA LEU A 337 -1.49 -23.89 11.06
C LEU A 337 -0.53 -22.84 10.47
N VAL A 338 0.28 -23.20 9.47
CA VAL A 338 1.28 -22.29 8.87
C VAL A 338 0.68 -20.95 8.43
N PRO A 339 -0.48 -20.88 7.75
CA PRO A 339 -1.07 -19.60 7.35
C PRO A 339 -1.30 -18.62 8.51
N ARG A 340 -1.83 -19.12 9.64
CA ARG A 340 -2.11 -18.30 10.83
C ARG A 340 -0.83 -17.74 11.43
N TYR A 341 0.15 -18.61 11.70
CA TYR A 341 1.36 -18.20 12.40
C TYR A 341 2.30 -17.37 11.51
N PHE A 342 2.32 -17.62 10.20
CA PHE A 342 2.97 -16.74 9.23
C PHE A 342 2.35 -15.35 9.26
N ALA A 343 1.01 -15.26 9.18
CA ALA A 343 0.31 -13.98 9.20
C ALA A 343 0.56 -13.19 10.50
N LEU A 344 0.55 -13.87 11.65
CA LEU A 344 0.89 -13.25 12.94
C LEU A 344 2.32 -12.70 12.95
N ALA A 345 3.31 -13.49 12.54
CA ALA A 345 4.71 -13.04 12.50
C ALA A 345 4.91 -11.83 11.57
N VAL A 346 4.30 -11.86 10.39
CA VAL A 346 4.36 -10.75 9.42
C VAL A 346 3.70 -9.49 9.99
N MET A 347 2.51 -9.62 10.61
CA MET A 347 1.81 -8.50 11.23
C MET A 347 2.62 -7.89 12.39
N THR A 348 3.22 -8.72 13.24
CA THR A 348 4.07 -8.27 14.34
C THR A 348 5.28 -7.48 13.83
N ALA A 349 5.98 -7.98 12.81
CA ALA A 349 7.10 -7.26 12.21
C ALA A 349 6.65 -5.97 11.51
N TYR A 350 5.49 -5.98 10.84
CA TYR A 350 4.93 -4.82 10.15
C TYR A 350 4.60 -3.67 11.10
N GLU A 351 3.90 -3.96 12.20
CA GLU A 351 3.56 -2.94 13.18
C GLU A 351 4.82 -2.37 13.87
N ALA A 352 5.80 -3.21 14.21
CA ALA A 352 7.08 -2.75 14.76
C ALA A 352 7.85 -1.84 13.79
N ALA A 353 7.89 -2.19 12.50
CA ALA A 353 8.51 -1.37 11.46
C ALA A 353 7.84 0.00 11.31
N ARG A 354 6.49 0.05 11.38
CA ARG A 354 5.72 1.30 11.32
C ARG A 354 5.94 2.16 12.55
N VAL A 355 5.93 1.59 13.75
CA VAL A 355 6.24 2.31 15.00
C VAL A 355 7.64 2.93 14.90
N ARG A 356 8.62 2.17 14.41
CA ARG A 356 9.96 2.69 14.17
C ARG A 356 9.97 3.83 13.16
N ALA A 357 9.30 3.69 12.02
CA ALA A 357 9.17 4.74 11.02
C ALA A 357 8.63 6.05 11.61
N TYR A 358 7.53 5.99 12.35
CA TYR A 358 6.92 7.16 12.96
C TYR A 358 7.82 7.82 14.01
N SER A 359 8.59 7.04 14.76
CA SER A 359 9.54 7.56 15.76
C SER A 359 10.61 8.49 15.17
N MET A 360 10.92 8.36 13.87
CA MET A 360 11.89 9.19 13.16
C MET A 360 11.27 10.39 12.44
N MET A 361 9.95 10.56 12.52
CA MET A 361 9.22 11.66 11.88
C MET A 361 8.90 12.78 12.87
N THR A 362 8.42 13.93 12.35
CA THR A 362 8.08 15.10 13.17
C THR A 362 6.93 14.83 14.16
N PRO A 363 6.77 15.66 15.21
CA PRO A 363 5.65 15.55 16.15
C PRO A 363 4.26 15.62 15.50
N LEU A 364 4.13 16.29 14.35
CA LEU A 364 2.88 16.33 13.57
C LEU A 364 2.46 14.92 13.14
N ILE A 365 3.42 14.10 12.70
CA ILE A 365 3.16 12.73 12.26
C ILE A 365 3.05 11.80 13.46
N GLN A 366 3.95 11.94 14.44
CA GLN A 366 3.94 11.11 15.65
C GLN A 366 2.61 11.23 16.41
N ASN A 367 1.97 12.40 16.41
CA ASN A 367 0.67 12.62 17.04
C ASN A 367 -0.50 12.65 16.04
N GLY A 368 -0.23 12.36 14.76
CA GLY A 368 -1.23 12.34 13.70
C GLY A 368 -2.17 11.16 13.80
N ASP A 369 -3.34 11.32 13.18
CA ASP A 369 -4.31 10.23 13.02
C ASP A 369 -3.81 9.16 12.04
N TYR A 370 -4.62 8.11 11.85
CA TYR A 370 -4.28 7.01 10.94
C TYR A 370 -4.04 7.50 9.51
N PHE A 371 -4.81 8.46 9.01
CA PHE A 371 -4.68 8.95 7.65
C PHE A 371 -3.38 9.75 7.46
N THR A 372 -3.09 10.68 8.37
CA THR A 372 -1.85 11.47 8.38
C THR A 372 -0.61 10.58 8.44
N ARG A 373 -0.63 9.58 9.33
CA ARG A 373 0.45 8.58 9.45
C ARG A 373 0.53 7.66 8.25
N SER A 374 -0.57 7.34 7.58
CA SER A 374 -0.55 6.55 6.34
C SER A 374 0.06 7.34 5.19
N LEU A 375 -0.28 8.63 5.06
CA LEU A 375 0.32 9.51 4.06
C LEU A 375 1.83 9.70 4.27
N SER A 376 2.28 9.84 5.53
CA SER A 376 3.71 10.03 5.80
C SER A 376 4.56 8.81 5.45
N LEU A 377 3.98 7.60 5.46
CA LEU A 377 4.67 6.39 5.03
C LEU A 377 4.96 6.38 3.53
N ALA A 378 4.23 7.15 2.71
CA ALA A 378 4.58 7.34 1.30
C ALA A 378 6.01 7.92 1.14
N ALA A 379 6.47 8.73 2.10
CA ALA A 379 7.84 9.23 2.10
C ALA A 379 8.89 8.11 2.21
N LEU A 380 8.61 7.08 3.02
CA LEU A 380 9.45 5.89 3.10
C LEU A 380 9.38 5.05 1.82
N GLN A 381 8.26 5.04 1.11
CA GLN A 381 8.13 4.30 -0.16
C GLN A 381 9.02 4.91 -1.24
N VAL A 382 8.96 6.23 -1.42
CA VAL A 382 9.60 6.90 -2.56
C VAL A 382 11.04 7.36 -2.29
N HIS A 383 11.42 7.57 -1.03
CA HIS A 383 12.81 7.90 -0.66
C HIS A 383 13.58 6.63 -0.27
N GLY A 384 14.32 6.09 -1.23
CA GLY A 384 15.03 4.82 -1.09
C GLY A 384 16.33 4.79 -1.89
N TYR A 385 17.09 3.72 -1.69
CA TYR A 385 18.37 3.48 -2.34
C TYR A 385 18.22 2.52 -3.52
N VAL A 386 18.82 2.83 -4.66
CA VAL A 386 18.95 1.93 -5.81
C VAL A 386 20.36 2.07 -6.39
N ASP A 387 20.88 1.06 -7.07
CA ASP A 387 22.24 1.08 -7.63
C ASP A 387 22.31 1.92 -8.91
N SER A 388 21.24 1.94 -9.71
CA SER A 388 21.24 2.58 -11.03
C SER A 388 20.90 4.08 -11.02
N ALA A 389 20.44 4.64 -9.90
CA ALA A 389 20.12 6.04 -9.75
C ALA A 389 20.65 6.61 -8.41
N SER A 390 20.90 7.91 -8.38
CA SER A 390 21.56 8.62 -7.28
C SER A 390 21.39 10.13 -7.45
N LEU A 391 21.78 10.91 -6.44
CA LEU A 391 21.95 12.37 -6.47
C LEU A 391 23.36 12.81 -6.86
N HIS A 392 24.24 11.86 -7.20
CA HIS A 392 25.62 12.11 -7.61
C HIS A 392 26.01 11.13 -8.73
N PRO A 393 26.89 11.50 -9.68
CA PRO A 393 27.15 10.66 -10.87
C PRO A 393 27.86 9.34 -10.54
N ILE A 394 28.69 9.35 -9.49
CA ILE A 394 29.53 8.22 -9.06
C ILE A 394 29.07 7.68 -7.70
N ILE A 395 29.13 8.52 -6.66
CA ILE A 395 28.65 8.21 -5.31
C ILE A 395 27.16 7.84 -5.36
N LYS A 396 26.80 6.74 -4.69
CA LYS A 396 25.43 6.25 -4.60
C LYS A 396 24.78 6.79 -3.34
N LEU A 397 23.74 7.60 -3.53
CA LEU A 397 22.96 8.21 -2.46
C LEU A 397 21.49 7.84 -2.64
N PRO A 398 20.73 7.68 -1.54
CA PRO A 398 19.28 7.60 -1.62
C PRO A 398 18.70 8.78 -2.39
N CYS A 399 17.65 8.53 -3.16
CA CYS A 399 17.00 9.57 -3.95
C CYS A 399 15.51 9.30 -4.07
N LEU A 400 14.74 10.36 -4.28
CA LEU A 400 13.32 10.27 -4.53
C LEU A 400 13.03 9.63 -5.90
N ALA A 401 12.14 8.65 -5.88
CA ALA A 401 11.38 8.17 -7.02
C ALA A 401 10.19 9.11 -7.26
N ALA A 402 9.83 9.37 -8.53
CA ALA A 402 8.60 10.12 -8.85
C ALA A 402 7.33 9.27 -8.61
N GLY A 403 7.43 7.95 -8.69
CA GLY A 403 6.30 7.07 -8.44
C GLY A 403 6.62 5.59 -8.68
N LEU A 404 5.98 4.72 -7.91
CA LEU A 404 6.15 3.27 -8.02
C LEU A 404 5.01 2.65 -8.84
N PRO A 405 5.25 1.63 -9.70
CA PRO A 405 6.53 0.99 -10.01
C PRO A 405 7.28 1.59 -11.22
N HIS A 406 6.67 2.55 -11.93
CA HIS A 406 7.15 2.99 -13.25
C HIS A 406 8.38 3.92 -13.24
N PHE A 407 8.57 4.72 -12.17
CA PHE A 407 9.62 5.74 -12.07
C PHE A 407 10.55 5.47 -10.88
N THR A 408 11.21 4.31 -10.91
CA THR A 408 11.79 3.72 -9.69
C THR A 408 13.28 3.46 -9.75
N HIS A 409 13.88 3.33 -10.92
CA HIS A 409 15.30 3.02 -11.05
C HIS A 409 15.82 3.53 -12.39
N ARG A 410 17.14 3.49 -12.57
CA ARG A 410 17.87 4.04 -13.73
C ARG A 410 17.56 5.54 -13.91
N HIS A 411 17.72 6.05 -15.12
CA HIS A 411 17.46 7.45 -15.42
C HIS A 411 16.02 7.88 -15.04
N MET A 412 15.04 6.98 -15.14
CA MET A 412 13.62 7.26 -14.89
C MET A 412 13.24 7.51 -13.42
N ARG A 413 14.15 7.40 -12.45
CA ARG A 413 13.80 7.52 -11.02
C ARG A 413 13.50 8.97 -10.62
N THR A 414 14.41 9.89 -10.92
CA THR A 414 14.45 11.21 -10.27
C THR A 414 14.21 12.34 -11.26
N TRP A 415 13.13 13.08 -11.00
CA TRP A 415 12.63 14.16 -11.85
C TRP A 415 12.53 15.45 -11.05
N GLY A 416 13.16 16.53 -11.51
CA GLY A 416 13.27 17.80 -10.77
C GLY A 416 11.91 18.40 -10.44
N ARG A 417 10.97 18.34 -11.37
CA ARG A 417 9.60 18.80 -11.13
C ARG A 417 8.95 18.04 -9.97
N ASP A 418 8.91 16.71 -10.05
CA ASP A 418 8.29 15.85 -9.04
C ASP A 418 9.00 15.97 -7.69
N VAL A 419 10.34 16.03 -7.69
CA VAL A 419 11.14 16.24 -6.49
C VAL A 419 10.73 17.55 -5.81
N PHE A 420 10.70 18.67 -6.52
CA PHE A 420 10.49 19.97 -5.88
C PHE A 420 9.02 20.33 -5.62
N ILE A 421 8.07 19.64 -6.24
CA ILE A 421 6.67 19.66 -5.78
C ILE A 421 6.53 18.84 -4.49
N SER A 422 7.14 17.65 -4.44
CA SER A 422 6.95 16.71 -3.33
C SER A 422 7.84 16.98 -2.11
N LEU A 423 8.98 17.66 -2.26
CA LEU A 423 10.01 17.86 -1.22
C LEU A 423 9.43 18.39 0.09
N ARG A 424 8.50 19.35 0.03
CA ARG A 424 7.83 19.88 1.22
C ARG A 424 7.08 18.80 1.98
N GLY A 425 6.20 18.05 1.31
CA GLY A 425 5.35 17.04 1.95
C GLY A 425 6.11 15.77 2.33
N ILE A 426 6.99 15.30 1.45
CA ILE A 426 7.69 14.03 1.57
C ILE A 426 8.92 14.14 2.48
N LEU A 427 9.67 15.24 2.43
CA LEU A 427 10.93 15.36 3.18
C LEU A 427 10.87 16.39 4.32
N LEU A 428 10.29 17.58 4.11
CA LEU A 428 10.29 18.62 5.16
C LEU A 428 9.27 18.32 6.27
N VAL A 429 8.01 18.06 5.91
CA VAL A 429 6.94 17.78 6.89
C VAL A 429 7.22 16.50 7.68
N THR A 430 7.88 15.52 7.08
CA THR A 430 8.30 14.27 7.74
C THR A 430 9.62 14.39 8.51
N GLY A 431 10.32 15.53 8.43
CA GLY A 431 11.54 15.80 9.20
C GLY A 431 12.83 15.26 8.59
N GLN A 432 12.79 14.77 7.34
CA GLN A 432 13.96 14.29 6.59
C GLN A 432 14.76 15.47 5.99
N PHE A 433 15.15 16.43 6.83
CA PHE A 433 15.86 17.64 6.42
C PHE A 433 17.21 17.38 5.75
N PRO A 434 18.04 16.40 6.20
CA PRO A 434 19.29 16.08 5.50
C PRO A 434 19.04 15.62 4.06
N ALA A 435 18.05 14.74 3.85
CA ALA A 435 17.69 14.28 2.51
C ALA A 435 17.17 15.45 1.64
N ALA A 436 16.35 16.36 2.19
CA ALA A 436 15.88 17.53 1.46
C ALA A 436 17.04 18.43 0.99
N LYS A 437 18.02 18.65 1.87
CA LYS A 437 19.23 19.40 1.58
C LYS A 437 20.05 18.74 0.46
N GLU A 438 20.28 17.44 0.53
CA GLU A 438 21.01 16.70 -0.50
C GLU A 438 20.36 16.83 -1.88
N HIS A 439 19.03 16.73 -1.96
CA HIS A 439 18.30 16.92 -3.22
C HIS A 439 18.44 18.35 -3.75
N ILE A 440 18.28 19.36 -2.89
CA ILE A 440 18.45 20.77 -3.28
C ILE A 440 19.86 21.01 -3.85
N LEU A 441 20.91 20.60 -3.12
CA LEU A 441 22.28 20.85 -3.54
C LEU A 441 22.67 20.06 -4.80
N ALA A 442 22.17 18.83 -4.96
CA ALA A 442 22.41 18.02 -6.15
C ALA A 442 21.87 18.70 -7.41
N PHE A 443 20.59 19.09 -7.41
CA PHE A 443 19.99 19.79 -8.55
C PHE A 443 20.61 21.18 -8.76
N ALA A 444 20.90 21.92 -7.69
CA ALA A 444 21.59 23.22 -7.76
C ALA A 444 22.96 23.09 -8.45
N SER A 445 23.71 22.02 -8.17
CA SER A 445 25.00 21.75 -8.83
C SER A 445 24.83 21.59 -10.34
N SER A 446 23.70 21.07 -10.81
CA SER A 446 23.37 20.93 -12.23
C SER A 446 22.68 22.15 -12.84
N LEU A 447 22.67 23.32 -12.22
CA LEU A 447 22.11 24.50 -12.89
C LEU A 447 22.84 24.74 -14.22
N LYS A 448 22.07 24.85 -15.31
CA LYS A 448 22.57 25.17 -16.64
C LYS A 448 21.58 26.05 -17.39
N HIS A 449 22.04 27.08 -18.09
CA HIS A 449 21.21 28.05 -18.82
C HIS A 449 20.23 28.82 -17.92
N GLY A 450 20.49 28.91 -16.61
CA GLY A 450 19.52 29.41 -15.63
C GLY A 450 18.37 28.45 -15.34
N MET A 451 18.45 27.19 -15.78
CA MET A 451 17.40 26.18 -15.68
C MET A 451 17.82 25.01 -14.77
N ILE A 452 16.84 24.43 -14.08
CA ILE A 452 16.98 23.18 -13.34
C ILE A 452 16.47 22.05 -14.24
N PRO A 453 17.19 20.91 -14.34
CA PRO A 453 16.77 19.83 -15.24
C PRO A 453 15.47 19.17 -14.78
N ASN A 454 14.71 18.63 -15.74
CA ASN A 454 13.62 17.72 -15.42
C ASN A 454 14.18 16.34 -15.10
N LEU A 455 14.76 15.65 -16.08
CA LEU A 455 15.40 14.36 -15.84
C LEU A 455 16.79 14.58 -15.22
N LEU A 456 17.07 13.98 -14.06
CA LEU A 456 18.36 14.15 -13.40
C LEU A 456 19.46 13.22 -13.94
N ASP A 457 19.13 11.96 -14.21
CA ASP A 457 20.06 10.86 -14.53
C ASP A 457 21.34 10.86 -13.67
N SER A 458 21.16 11.01 -12.35
CA SER A 458 22.26 11.10 -11.39
C SER A 458 23.32 12.16 -11.73
N LEU A 459 22.93 13.28 -12.34
CA LEU A 459 23.84 14.34 -12.80
C LEU A 459 24.84 13.89 -13.90
N ARG A 460 24.66 12.70 -14.50
CA ARG A 460 25.49 12.26 -15.63
C ARG A 460 25.07 12.99 -16.91
N TYR A 461 23.81 12.76 -17.30
CA TYR A 461 23.20 13.33 -18.52
C TYR A 461 21.82 13.97 -18.22
N PRO A 462 21.76 15.02 -17.37
CA PRO A 462 20.50 15.68 -17.05
C PRO A 462 19.88 16.36 -18.28
N ARG A 463 18.54 16.38 -18.36
CA ARG A 463 17.78 16.98 -19.47
C ARG A 463 17.06 18.26 -19.06
N TYR A 464 17.21 19.32 -19.85
CA TYR A 464 16.69 20.67 -19.58
C TYR A 464 15.56 21.03 -20.54
N ASN A 465 14.45 20.29 -20.44
CA ASN A 465 13.24 20.51 -21.24
C ASN A 465 12.06 21.07 -20.42
N SER A 466 12.32 21.49 -19.18
CA SER A 466 11.30 21.93 -18.22
C SER A 466 11.54 23.36 -17.78
N ARG A 467 10.54 24.22 -18.03
CA ARG A 467 10.50 25.64 -17.64
C ARG A 467 9.96 25.83 -16.23
N ASP A 468 9.16 24.90 -15.71
CA ASP A 468 8.57 25.00 -14.38
C ASP A 468 9.48 24.45 -13.27
N SER A 469 10.33 23.45 -13.56
CA SER A 469 11.22 22.80 -12.56
C SER A 469 12.06 23.80 -11.76
N VAL A 470 12.57 24.86 -12.40
CA VAL A 470 13.40 25.88 -11.75
C VAL A 470 12.64 26.70 -10.70
N TRP A 471 11.35 26.96 -10.94
CA TRP A 471 10.51 27.73 -10.04
C TRP A 471 10.01 26.89 -8.87
N TRP A 472 9.71 25.60 -9.12
CA TRP A 472 9.47 24.64 -8.05
C TRP A 472 10.70 24.45 -7.16
N PHE A 473 11.90 24.36 -7.74
CA PHE A 473 13.17 24.35 -7.03
C PHE A 473 13.31 25.58 -6.12
N PHE A 474 13.09 26.78 -6.66
CA PHE A 474 13.18 28.03 -5.90
C PHE A 474 12.21 28.03 -4.70
N GLN A 475 10.95 27.63 -4.93
CA GLN A 475 9.95 27.50 -3.88
C GLN A 475 10.33 26.45 -2.83
N SER A 476 10.93 25.33 -3.23
CA SER A 476 11.44 24.31 -2.32
C SER A 476 12.60 24.80 -1.45
N VAL A 477 13.49 25.66 -1.98
CA VAL A 477 14.55 26.29 -1.18
C VAL A 477 13.94 27.27 -0.17
N GLN A 478 12.93 28.05 -0.57
CA GLN A 478 12.19 28.91 0.35
C GLN A 478 11.52 28.08 1.46
N ASP A 479 10.84 26.99 1.11
CA ASP A 479 10.18 26.11 2.06
C ASP A 479 11.19 25.47 3.01
N TYR A 480 12.36 25.04 2.52
CA TYR A 480 13.48 24.56 3.35
C TYR A 480 13.93 25.62 4.36
N CYS A 481 14.20 26.84 3.89
CA CYS A 481 14.64 27.94 4.76
C CYS A 481 13.59 28.30 5.82
N THR A 482 12.32 28.07 5.53
CA THR A 482 11.19 28.38 6.41
C THR A 482 10.93 27.29 7.44
N LEU A 483 11.01 26.02 7.04
CA LEU A 483 10.61 24.87 7.87
C LEU A 483 11.76 24.24 8.64
N VAL A 484 13.00 24.36 8.14
CA VAL A 484 14.17 23.77 8.80
C VAL A 484 14.74 24.76 9.82
N PRO A 485 15.04 24.32 11.06
CA PRO A 485 15.74 25.17 12.03
C PRO A 485 17.07 25.67 11.45
N ASN A 486 17.29 26.99 11.50
CA ASN A 486 18.42 27.67 10.86
C ASN A 486 18.57 27.38 9.35
N GLY A 487 17.46 27.07 8.66
CA GLY A 487 17.47 26.65 7.27
C GLY A 487 18.09 27.67 6.31
N GLU A 488 18.08 28.97 6.63
CA GLU A 488 18.72 30.03 5.82
C GLU A 488 20.25 29.86 5.69
N GLU A 489 20.91 29.06 6.53
CA GLU A 489 22.35 28.79 6.43
C GLU A 489 22.73 28.07 5.13
N ILE A 490 21.82 27.28 4.55
CA ILE A 490 22.02 26.59 3.28
C ILE A 490 22.36 27.55 2.13
N LEU A 491 21.92 28.82 2.21
CA LEU A 491 22.18 29.84 1.19
C LEU A 491 23.67 30.13 1.02
N LYS A 492 24.45 30.00 2.10
CA LYS A 492 25.89 30.32 2.11
C LYS A 492 26.77 29.07 1.96
N GLU A 493 26.16 27.90 1.84
CA GLU A 493 26.89 26.65 1.70
C GLU A 493 27.57 26.57 0.33
N SER A 494 28.89 26.33 0.34
CA SER A 494 29.67 26.21 -0.88
C SER A 494 29.75 24.75 -1.31
N PHE A 495 29.45 24.49 -2.58
CA PHE A 495 29.52 23.16 -3.19
C PHE A 495 30.04 23.26 -4.64
N PRO A 496 30.64 22.18 -5.16
CA PRO A 496 31.12 22.17 -6.54
C PRO A 496 29.94 22.08 -7.53
N ARG A 497 29.94 22.93 -8.55
CA ARG A 497 28.92 22.89 -9.63
C ARG A 497 29.31 21.92 -10.74
N ARG A 498 28.34 21.16 -11.24
CA ARG A 498 28.49 20.14 -12.30
C ARG A 498 28.97 20.72 -13.63
N PHE A 499 28.48 21.90 -14.00
CA PHE A 499 28.82 22.61 -15.24
C PHE A 499 29.53 23.92 -14.89
N PRO A 500 30.86 24.05 -15.08
CA PRO A 500 31.66 25.14 -14.50
C PRO A 500 31.22 26.55 -14.86
N ASP A 501 30.85 26.77 -16.12
CA ASP A 501 30.41 28.06 -16.64
C ASP A 501 28.88 28.22 -16.64
N GLY A 502 28.14 27.19 -16.23
CA GLY A 502 26.68 27.18 -16.24
C GLY A 502 26.02 27.11 -17.62
N HIS A 503 26.76 26.92 -18.70
CA HIS A 503 26.22 26.95 -20.07
C HIS A 503 26.71 25.80 -20.94
N THR A 504 27.95 25.40 -20.76
CA THR A 504 28.59 24.37 -21.58
C THR A 504 28.39 23.01 -20.94
N PHE A 505 27.95 22.03 -21.73
CA PHE A 505 27.95 20.65 -21.26
C PHE A 505 29.39 20.14 -21.20
N VAL A 506 29.74 19.53 -20.07
CA VAL A 506 31.04 18.91 -19.82
C VAL A 506 30.77 17.49 -19.34
N GLU A 507 31.54 16.49 -19.77
CA GLU A 507 31.38 15.11 -19.30
C GLU A 507 31.64 15.01 -17.78
N TYR A 508 30.86 14.21 -17.06
CA TYR A 508 30.95 14.15 -15.59
C TYR A 508 32.26 13.53 -15.08
N THR A 509 32.98 12.84 -15.96
CA THR A 509 34.31 12.25 -15.70
C THR A 509 35.45 13.20 -16.03
N SER A 510 35.18 14.36 -16.65
CA SER A 510 36.23 15.29 -17.03
C SER A 510 36.74 16.07 -15.80
N PRO A 511 38.03 16.44 -15.75
CA PRO A 511 38.58 17.25 -14.67
C PRO A 511 37.95 18.64 -14.55
N GLU A 512 37.39 19.14 -15.65
CA GLU A 512 36.66 20.41 -15.67
C GLU A 512 35.32 20.31 -14.94
N ALA A 513 34.64 19.15 -14.96
CA ALA A 513 33.41 18.97 -14.18
C ALA A 513 33.72 19.16 -12.68
N TYR A 514 32.85 19.88 -11.96
CA TYR A 514 33.05 20.15 -10.53
C TYR A 514 34.30 20.98 -10.17
N SER A 515 34.93 21.65 -11.14
CA SER A 515 36.13 22.49 -10.92
C SER A 515 35.84 23.87 -10.29
N THR A 516 34.57 24.29 -10.27
CA THR A 516 34.15 25.59 -9.76
C THR A 516 33.19 25.40 -8.59
N ASN A 517 33.43 26.10 -7.49
CA ASN A 517 32.52 26.13 -6.35
C ASN A 517 31.60 27.34 -6.43
N VAL A 518 30.35 27.15 -6.05
CA VAL A 518 29.33 28.19 -5.94
C VAL A 518 28.59 28.02 -4.62
N THR A 519 27.90 29.06 -4.20
CA THR A 519 26.92 28.98 -3.11
C THR A 519 25.51 28.79 -3.65
N LEU A 520 24.58 28.34 -2.82
CA LEU A 520 23.18 28.26 -3.23
C LEU A 520 22.60 29.66 -3.53
N GLU A 521 23.04 30.69 -2.81
CA GLU A 521 22.72 32.09 -3.15
C GLU A 521 23.17 32.45 -4.58
N ASP A 522 24.37 32.03 -5.00
CA ASP A 522 24.84 32.28 -6.37
C ASP A 522 23.94 31.63 -7.41
N ILE A 523 23.49 30.38 -7.16
CA ILE A 523 22.55 29.66 -8.03
C ILE A 523 21.22 30.41 -8.15
N LEU A 524 20.65 30.88 -7.04
CA LEU A 524 19.39 31.63 -7.05
C LEU A 524 19.52 32.97 -7.79
N ILE A 525 20.66 33.64 -7.65
CA ILE A 525 20.98 34.86 -8.40
C ILE A 525 21.09 34.56 -9.90
N GLU A 526 21.83 33.51 -10.27
CA GLU A 526 22.00 33.09 -11.67
C GLU A 526 20.65 32.79 -12.33
N ILE A 527 19.73 32.13 -11.63
CA ILE A 527 18.36 31.89 -12.11
C ILE A 527 17.63 33.20 -12.41
N LEU A 528 17.60 34.14 -11.46
CA LEU A 528 16.89 35.42 -11.62
C LEU A 528 17.48 36.26 -12.75
N GLU A 529 18.81 36.33 -12.82
CA GLU A 529 19.51 37.06 -13.86
C GLU A 529 19.28 36.45 -15.25
N ALA A 530 19.38 35.13 -15.40
CA ALA A 530 19.17 34.44 -16.67
C ALA A 530 17.76 34.69 -17.21
N HIS A 531 16.73 34.56 -16.38
CA HIS A 531 15.35 34.81 -16.79
C HIS A 531 15.06 36.29 -17.07
N ALA A 532 15.71 37.22 -16.36
CA ALA A 532 15.59 38.65 -16.65
C ALA A 532 16.27 39.05 -17.97
N LYS A 533 17.41 38.41 -18.28
CA LYS A 533 18.19 38.63 -19.51
C LYS A 533 17.62 37.90 -20.73
N GLY A 534 16.82 36.87 -20.52
CA GLY A 534 16.29 35.99 -21.57
C GLY A 534 17.14 34.73 -21.73
N ILE A 535 16.47 33.59 -21.90
CA ILE A 535 17.06 32.26 -22.05
C ILE A 535 16.71 31.77 -23.44
N HIS A 536 17.74 31.46 -24.23
CA HIS A 536 17.60 30.95 -25.59
C HIS A 536 18.64 29.88 -25.84
N TYR A 537 18.23 28.62 -25.90
CA TYR A 537 19.14 27.53 -26.23
C TYR A 537 18.43 26.40 -26.95
N ARG A 538 19.22 25.66 -27.72
CA ARG A 538 18.84 24.36 -28.23
C ARG A 538 19.30 23.28 -27.25
N GLU A 539 18.42 22.33 -26.92
CA GLU A 539 18.76 21.22 -26.02
C GLU A 539 20.08 20.56 -26.46
N TRP A 540 20.96 20.29 -25.49
CA TRP A 540 22.21 19.62 -25.76
C TRP A 540 21.93 18.19 -26.25
N ASN A 541 22.63 17.75 -27.29
CA ASN A 541 22.41 16.46 -27.95
C ASN A 541 21.00 16.29 -28.58
N ALA A 542 20.37 17.41 -28.98
CA ALA A 542 19.07 17.40 -29.68
C ALA A 542 19.06 16.45 -30.89
N GLY A 543 18.03 15.61 -30.97
CA GLY A 543 17.86 14.60 -32.00
C GLY A 543 17.15 13.36 -31.46
N SER A 544 16.94 12.36 -32.31
CA SER A 544 16.19 11.14 -31.98
C SER A 544 16.82 10.29 -30.87
N GLN A 545 18.10 10.46 -30.59
CA GLN A 545 18.78 9.79 -29.47
C GLN A 545 18.36 10.36 -28.11
N LEU A 546 18.05 11.66 -28.04
CA LEU A 546 17.56 12.32 -26.83
C LEU A 546 16.05 12.15 -26.67
N ASP A 547 15.31 12.32 -27.77
CA ASP A 547 13.86 12.19 -27.78
C ASP A 547 13.37 11.67 -29.14
N GLN A 548 12.82 10.46 -29.15
CA GLN A 548 12.36 9.80 -30.39
C GLN A 548 11.02 10.33 -30.91
N GLN A 549 10.29 11.10 -30.09
CA GLN A 549 8.97 11.60 -30.42
C GLN A 549 9.02 13.07 -30.84
N MET A 550 9.76 13.90 -30.11
CA MET A 550 9.84 15.34 -30.31
C MET A 550 10.30 15.73 -31.73
N SER A 551 9.69 16.79 -32.27
CA SER A 551 10.11 17.37 -33.55
C SER A 551 11.37 18.23 -33.41
N ASP A 552 12.08 18.50 -34.52
CA ASP A 552 13.31 19.30 -34.51
C ASP A 552 13.15 20.69 -33.86
N LYS A 553 11.99 21.31 -34.07
CA LYS A 553 11.63 22.62 -33.49
C LYS A 553 11.36 22.55 -31.98
N GLY A 554 10.95 21.39 -31.48
CA GLY A 554 10.66 21.19 -30.06
C GLY A 554 11.88 21.28 -29.16
N PHE A 555 13.08 21.00 -29.70
CA PHE A 555 14.35 21.09 -28.97
C PHE A 555 14.81 22.53 -28.70
N GLN A 556 14.14 23.54 -29.29
CA GLN A 556 14.39 24.93 -28.95
C GLN A 556 13.62 25.29 -27.68
N VAL A 557 14.35 25.82 -26.69
CA VAL A 557 13.81 26.30 -25.42
C VAL A 557 14.08 27.79 -25.32
N ASP A 558 12.99 28.54 -25.15
CA ASP A 558 13.02 29.98 -24.98
C ASP A 558 12.23 30.40 -23.73
N ALA A 559 12.73 31.38 -23.00
CA ALA A 559 12.03 32.07 -21.93
C ALA A 559 12.49 33.52 -21.85
N ASP A 560 11.53 34.45 -21.88
CA ASP A 560 11.77 35.89 -21.89
C ASP A 560 10.91 36.60 -20.85
N LEU A 561 11.49 37.58 -20.16
CA LEU A 561 10.76 38.50 -19.32
C LEU A 561 10.04 39.57 -20.16
N ASP A 562 8.72 39.71 -20.07
CA ASP A 562 7.99 40.87 -20.60
C ASP A 562 8.08 42.04 -19.60
N PHE A 563 8.81 43.09 -19.97
CA PHE A 563 8.99 44.25 -19.09
C PHE A 563 7.75 45.12 -18.86
N ASN A 564 6.66 44.91 -19.60
CA ASN A 564 5.41 45.65 -19.37
C ASN A 564 4.60 45.01 -18.23
N THR A 565 4.63 43.68 -18.16
CA THR A 565 3.83 42.89 -17.23
C THR A 565 4.66 42.35 -16.06
N GLY A 566 5.96 42.14 -16.24
CA GLY A 566 6.83 41.43 -15.31
C GLY A 566 6.77 39.90 -15.44
N PHE A 567 5.99 39.36 -16.39
CA PHE A 567 5.83 37.92 -16.56
C PHE A 567 6.98 37.33 -17.35
N VAL A 568 7.44 36.15 -16.95
CA VAL A 568 8.29 35.30 -17.78
C VAL A 568 7.38 34.52 -18.73
N THR A 569 7.56 34.73 -20.03
CA THR A 569 6.86 34.01 -21.10
C THR A 569 7.83 33.08 -21.80
N GLY A 570 7.44 31.84 -22.11
CA GLY A 570 8.35 30.92 -22.79
C GLY A 570 7.66 29.75 -23.47
N GLY A 571 8.46 28.87 -24.06
CA GLY A 571 7.98 27.70 -24.79
C GLY A 571 7.51 28.01 -26.21
N ASN A 572 7.04 26.98 -26.90
CA ASN A 572 6.45 27.07 -28.22
C ASN A 572 5.46 25.92 -28.45
N VAL A 573 4.71 25.99 -29.55
CA VAL A 573 3.71 24.97 -29.93
C VAL A 573 4.27 23.56 -30.21
N HIS A 574 5.59 23.40 -30.19
CA HIS A 574 6.30 22.15 -30.47
C HIS A 574 6.99 21.55 -29.24
N ASN A 575 6.90 22.19 -28.06
CA ASN A 575 7.53 21.70 -26.83
C ASN A 575 6.56 21.61 -25.64
N CYS A 576 7.08 21.00 -24.56
CA CYS A 576 6.32 20.62 -23.37
C CYS A 576 7.02 21.14 -22.12
N GLY A 577 7.15 22.46 -21.98
CA GLY A 577 7.94 23.08 -20.91
C GLY A 577 7.31 23.06 -19.51
N THR A 578 6.10 22.54 -19.33
CA THR A 578 5.38 22.54 -18.04
C THR A 578 5.01 21.12 -17.64
N TRP A 579 4.44 20.91 -16.45
CA TRP A 579 4.02 19.58 -15.99
C TRP A 579 2.99 18.87 -16.87
N MET A 580 2.25 19.63 -17.68
CA MET A 580 1.36 19.06 -18.68
C MET A 580 2.14 18.71 -19.96
N ASP A 581 3.02 17.71 -19.89
CA ASP A 581 4.13 17.50 -20.84
C ASP A 581 3.97 16.36 -21.85
N LYS A 582 2.75 15.85 -22.07
CA LYS A 582 2.54 14.76 -23.04
C LYS A 582 2.90 15.17 -24.47
N MET A 583 4.05 14.69 -24.93
CA MET A 583 4.45 14.67 -26.34
C MET A 583 3.79 13.47 -27.03
N GLY A 584 3.09 13.69 -28.14
CA GLY A 584 2.46 12.58 -28.84
C GLY A 584 3.43 11.71 -29.61
N GLU A 585 3.03 10.46 -29.74
CA GLU A 585 3.83 9.38 -30.32
C GLU A 585 3.09 8.61 -31.43
N SER A 586 1.77 8.80 -31.60
CA SER A 586 1.00 8.04 -32.60
C SER A 586 1.23 8.57 -34.01
N VAL A 587 1.87 7.74 -34.84
CA VAL A 587 1.96 7.98 -36.28
C VAL A 587 0.58 7.83 -36.93
N LYS A 588 -0.19 6.83 -36.51
CA LYS A 588 -1.50 6.50 -37.08
C LYS A 588 -2.52 7.63 -36.90
N ALA A 589 -2.54 8.25 -35.72
CA ALA A 589 -3.40 9.39 -35.42
C ALA A 589 -2.77 10.74 -35.82
N SER A 590 -1.62 10.74 -36.50
CA SER A 590 -0.89 11.95 -36.91
C SER A 590 -0.56 12.90 -35.75
N THR A 591 -0.22 12.35 -34.58
CA THR A 591 0.15 13.11 -33.37
C THR A 591 1.64 13.07 -33.04
N LYS A 592 2.44 12.23 -33.72
CA LYS A 592 3.86 12.10 -33.43
C LYS A 592 4.61 13.44 -33.51
N GLY A 593 5.26 13.82 -32.42
CA GLY A 593 6.07 15.04 -32.30
C GLY A 593 5.28 16.34 -32.18
N VAL A 594 3.97 16.22 -31.98
CA VAL A 594 3.11 17.34 -31.62
C VAL A 594 2.87 17.25 -30.10
N PRO A 595 2.93 18.34 -29.33
CA PRO A 595 2.49 18.35 -27.95
C PRO A 595 0.97 18.28 -27.82
N ALA A 596 0.45 17.57 -26.82
CA ALA A 596 -0.97 17.57 -26.49
C ALA A 596 -1.43 18.86 -25.83
N THR A 597 -0.57 19.38 -24.94
CA THR A 597 -0.84 20.55 -24.11
C THR A 597 0.38 21.46 -24.12
N PRO A 598 0.76 22.05 -25.27
CA PRO A 598 1.80 23.06 -25.29
C PRO A 598 1.27 24.27 -24.52
N ARG A 599 1.81 24.48 -23.32
CA ARG A 599 1.55 25.67 -22.52
C ARG A 599 2.69 26.62 -22.78
N ASP A 600 2.53 27.43 -23.82
CA ASP A 600 3.47 28.49 -24.18
C ASP A 600 2.90 29.86 -23.79
N GLY A 601 3.79 30.85 -23.61
CA GLY A 601 3.42 32.15 -23.03
C GLY A 601 3.71 32.20 -21.52
N ALA A 602 2.95 33.00 -20.78
CA ALA A 602 3.07 33.13 -19.32
C ALA A 602 2.14 32.14 -18.62
N ASP A 603 2.70 31.11 -18.00
CA ASP A 603 1.95 30.08 -17.26
C ASP A 603 1.57 30.60 -15.86
N VAL A 604 0.32 30.38 -15.44
CA VAL A 604 -0.20 30.94 -14.19
C VAL A 604 0.62 30.53 -12.96
N GLU A 605 1.04 29.26 -12.88
CA GLU A 605 1.83 28.76 -11.77
C GLU A 605 3.27 29.28 -11.78
N ILE A 606 3.89 29.44 -12.95
CA ILE A 606 5.24 29.99 -13.07
C ILE A 606 5.25 31.44 -12.60
N VAL A 607 4.27 32.24 -13.03
CA VAL A 607 4.15 33.64 -12.58
C VAL A 607 3.92 33.73 -11.07
N GLY A 608 3.09 32.85 -10.51
CA GLY A 608 2.87 32.76 -9.06
C GLY A 608 4.14 32.38 -8.29
N LEU A 609 4.86 31.35 -8.73
CA LEU A 609 6.11 30.90 -8.12
C LEU A 609 7.22 31.96 -8.23
N LEU A 610 7.34 32.62 -9.37
CA LEU A 610 8.25 33.76 -9.56
C LEU A 610 7.90 34.90 -8.60
N LYS A 611 6.62 35.26 -8.45
CA LYS A 611 6.19 36.27 -7.49
C LYS A 611 6.57 35.91 -6.05
N SER A 612 6.32 34.67 -5.65
CA SER A 612 6.70 34.15 -4.33
C SER A 612 8.20 34.26 -4.10
N SER A 613 8.98 33.87 -5.11
CA SER A 613 10.44 33.89 -5.10
C SER A 613 10.99 35.31 -4.95
N LEU A 614 10.49 36.26 -5.76
CA LEU A 614 10.86 37.68 -5.67
C LEU A 614 10.52 38.26 -4.29
N ARG A 615 9.29 38.05 -3.79
CA ARG A 615 8.87 38.47 -2.44
C ARG A 615 9.85 37.96 -1.38
N TRP A 616 10.21 36.69 -1.46
CA TRP A 616 11.09 36.05 -0.48
C TRP A 616 12.51 36.59 -0.51
N VAL A 617 13.14 36.70 -1.69
CA VAL A 617 14.51 37.23 -1.78
C VAL A 617 14.60 38.71 -1.46
N ILE A 618 13.57 39.50 -1.75
CA ILE A 618 13.48 40.91 -1.32
C ILE A 618 13.49 40.99 0.20
N GLU A 619 12.73 40.12 0.89
CA GLU A 619 12.71 40.08 2.35
C GLU A 619 14.03 39.60 2.94
N LEU A 620 14.69 38.62 2.31
CA LEU A 620 16.05 38.23 2.70
C LEU A 620 17.05 39.37 2.50
N HIS A 621 16.95 40.12 1.40
CA HIS A 621 17.83 41.25 1.12
C HIS A 621 17.70 42.34 2.19
N LYS A 622 16.47 42.70 2.59
CA LYS A 622 16.22 43.63 3.71
C LYS A 622 16.86 43.20 5.02
N ARG A 623 16.96 41.88 5.24
CA ARG A 623 17.61 41.27 6.41
C ARG A 623 19.11 41.03 6.22
N ASN A 624 19.72 41.53 5.14
CA ASN A 624 21.12 41.33 4.77
C ASN A 624 21.52 39.84 4.60
N LYS A 625 20.56 38.99 4.19
CA LYS A 625 20.77 37.55 3.97
C LYS A 625 20.91 37.19 2.50
N PHE A 626 20.45 38.06 1.59
CA PHE A 626 20.56 37.89 0.14
C PHE A 626 21.17 39.13 -0.51
N ARG A 627 22.18 38.99 -1.37
CA ARG A 627 22.99 40.12 -1.86
C ARG A 627 22.40 40.87 -3.05
N LEU A 628 21.65 40.20 -3.93
CA LEU A 628 21.10 40.80 -5.14
C LEU A 628 19.90 41.70 -4.81
N SER A 629 19.89 42.90 -5.37
CA SER A 629 18.76 43.85 -5.29
C SER A 629 18.38 44.47 -6.64
N VAL A 630 19.30 44.45 -7.59
CA VAL A 630 19.18 45.03 -8.94
C VAL A 630 19.89 44.12 -9.94
N ILE A 631 19.28 43.92 -11.10
CA ILE A 631 19.83 43.17 -12.23
C ILE A 631 20.13 44.16 -13.35
N GLU A 632 21.37 44.19 -13.82
CA GLU A 632 21.75 44.91 -15.03
C GLU A 632 21.52 44.03 -16.26
N ILE A 633 20.66 44.50 -17.15
CA ILE A 633 20.22 43.79 -18.34
C ILE A 633 20.81 44.51 -19.55
N GLY A 634 21.57 43.78 -20.37
CA GLY A 634 22.08 44.28 -21.64
C GLY A 634 20.98 44.49 -22.69
N GLU A 635 21.39 44.74 -23.93
CA GLU A 635 20.43 44.69 -25.04
C GLU A 635 19.86 43.27 -25.16
N THR A 636 18.53 43.17 -25.23
CA THR A 636 17.82 41.88 -25.34
C THR A 636 16.86 41.91 -26.52
N SER A 637 16.25 40.77 -26.85
CA SER A 637 15.15 40.72 -27.81
C SER A 637 13.89 40.19 -27.14
N PHE A 638 12.71 40.56 -27.65
CA PHE A 638 11.43 39.99 -27.24
C PHE A 638 10.46 40.02 -28.40
N LYS A 639 9.87 38.87 -28.75
CA LYS A 639 8.97 38.75 -29.90
C LYS A 639 9.57 39.38 -31.17
N ASN A 640 10.85 39.11 -31.42
CA ASN A 640 11.65 39.64 -32.54
C ASN A 640 11.88 41.16 -32.54
N ALA A 641 11.61 41.86 -31.43
CA ALA A 641 11.92 43.28 -31.26
C ALA A 641 13.13 43.47 -30.34
N VAL A 642 14.09 44.28 -30.77
CA VAL A 642 15.26 44.66 -29.96
C VAL A 642 14.81 45.57 -28.82
N ARG A 643 15.32 45.32 -27.61
CA ARG A 643 15.04 46.09 -26.39
C ARG A 643 16.35 46.66 -25.85
N PRO A 644 16.41 47.97 -25.57
CA PRO A 644 17.62 48.59 -25.07
C PRO A 644 18.00 48.06 -23.69
N ALA A 645 19.29 48.18 -23.35
CA ALA A 645 19.81 47.87 -22.03
C ALA A 645 19.07 48.64 -20.93
N ARG A 646 18.88 47.99 -19.78
CA ARG A 646 18.17 48.58 -18.63
C ARG A 646 18.60 47.96 -17.31
N SER A 647 18.43 48.73 -16.25
CA SER A 647 18.52 48.25 -14.88
C SER A 647 17.12 47.85 -14.37
N LEU A 648 17.01 46.71 -13.70
CA LEU A 648 15.77 46.19 -13.13
C LEU A 648 15.98 45.87 -11.64
N SER A 649 15.37 46.67 -10.76
CA SER A 649 15.35 46.31 -9.33
C SER A 649 14.42 45.11 -9.08
N LEU A 650 14.78 44.25 -8.13
CA LEU A 650 13.93 43.10 -7.76
C LEU A 650 12.57 43.57 -7.24
N VAL A 651 12.53 44.68 -6.49
CA VAL A 651 11.29 45.33 -6.06
C VAL A 651 10.47 45.79 -7.26
N GLY A 652 11.10 46.44 -8.25
CA GLY A 652 10.42 46.86 -9.47
C GLY A 652 9.85 45.69 -10.28
N TRP A 653 10.57 44.57 -10.35
CA TRP A 653 10.07 43.34 -10.98
C TRP A 653 8.87 42.77 -10.20
N ASN A 654 8.97 42.66 -8.88
CA ASN A 654 7.88 42.20 -8.01
C ASN A 654 6.62 43.06 -8.19
N ASP A 655 6.79 44.38 -8.23
CA ASP A 655 5.68 45.34 -8.35
C ASP A 655 5.05 45.33 -9.74
N LEU A 656 5.83 45.07 -10.79
CA LEU A 656 5.33 44.84 -12.15
C LEU A 656 4.37 43.65 -12.17
N ILE A 657 4.75 42.52 -11.59
CA ILE A 657 3.85 41.34 -11.54
C ILE A 657 2.61 41.69 -10.71
N GLN A 658 2.80 42.28 -9.52
CA GLN A 658 1.72 42.60 -8.59
C GLN A 658 0.61 43.44 -9.23
N ARG A 659 0.97 44.48 -9.99
CA ARG A 659 0.00 45.39 -10.61
C ARG A 659 -0.64 44.84 -11.88
N ASN A 660 -0.05 43.82 -12.50
CA ASN A 660 -0.47 43.31 -13.79
C ASN A 660 -1.17 41.95 -13.71
N PHE A 661 -0.86 41.08 -12.74
CA PHE A 661 -1.36 39.70 -12.69
C PHE A 661 -2.88 39.61 -12.82
N GLU A 662 -3.60 40.22 -11.88
CA GLU A 662 -5.07 40.18 -11.82
C GLU A 662 -5.70 40.66 -13.14
N LYS A 663 -5.19 41.77 -13.69
CA LYS A 663 -5.68 42.37 -14.94
C LYS A 663 -5.57 41.44 -16.15
N HIS A 664 -4.53 40.61 -16.22
CA HIS A 664 -4.23 39.79 -17.39
C HIS A 664 -4.77 38.36 -17.27
N PHE A 665 -4.84 37.81 -16.06
CA PHE A 665 -5.29 36.43 -15.82
C PHE A 665 -6.76 36.31 -15.43
N TYR A 666 -7.37 37.28 -14.75
CA TYR A 666 -8.77 37.13 -14.34
C TYR A 666 -9.75 37.34 -15.49
N VAL A 667 -10.82 36.54 -15.50
CA VAL A 667 -11.97 36.66 -16.40
C VAL A 667 -13.21 36.97 -15.55
N PRO A 668 -13.76 38.21 -15.61
CA PRO A 668 -14.83 38.64 -14.73
C PRO A 668 -16.15 37.93 -15.03
N LEU A 669 -16.96 37.75 -13.98
CA LEU A 669 -18.31 37.19 -14.08
C LEU A 669 -19.22 38.00 -15.00
N ASP A 670 -19.17 39.33 -14.88
CA ASP A 670 -19.96 40.25 -15.69
C ASP A 670 -19.19 40.64 -16.97
N PRO A 671 -19.67 40.28 -18.18
CA PRO A 671 -19.07 40.69 -19.44
C PRO A 671 -18.94 42.21 -19.61
N ALA A 672 -19.80 43.01 -18.95
CA ALA A 672 -19.72 44.46 -19.03
C ALA A 672 -18.40 45.01 -18.47
N ARG A 673 -17.70 44.23 -17.63
CA ARG A 673 -16.42 44.59 -17.04
C ARG A 673 -15.21 44.11 -17.85
N ASP A 674 -15.40 43.47 -19.00
CA ASP A 674 -14.30 42.94 -19.81
C ASP A 674 -13.27 44.02 -20.18
N SER A 675 -13.70 45.27 -20.37
CA SER A 675 -12.79 46.40 -20.68
C SER A 675 -11.82 46.76 -19.55
N GLU A 676 -12.07 46.31 -18.32
CA GLU A 676 -11.18 46.51 -17.18
C GLU A 676 -9.98 45.53 -17.21
N TYR A 677 -10.12 44.43 -17.94
CA TYR A 677 -9.18 43.31 -18.01
C TYR A 677 -8.65 43.11 -19.43
N VAL A 678 -7.59 42.32 -19.60
CA VAL A 678 -7.06 41.99 -20.95
C VAL A 678 -7.74 40.72 -21.45
N ILE A 679 -8.89 40.85 -22.12
CA ILE A 679 -9.75 39.72 -22.49
C ILE A 679 -10.09 39.72 -23.98
N ARG A 680 -10.24 38.52 -24.54
CA ARG A 680 -10.82 38.22 -25.85
C ARG A 680 -12.16 37.51 -25.64
N PRO A 681 -13.29 38.23 -25.57
CA PRO A 681 -14.59 37.67 -25.18
C PRO A 681 -15.04 36.49 -26.05
N GLU A 682 -14.63 36.48 -27.32
CA GLU A 682 -14.92 35.43 -28.30
C GLU A 682 -14.25 34.08 -28.00
N LEU A 683 -13.26 34.04 -27.10
CA LEU A 683 -12.55 32.83 -26.67
C LEU A 683 -12.92 32.36 -25.26
N VAL A 684 -13.75 33.12 -24.54
CA VAL A 684 -14.10 32.83 -23.15
C VAL A 684 -15.05 31.63 -23.08
N ASN A 685 -14.58 30.52 -22.51
CA ASN A 685 -15.43 29.34 -22.26
C ASN A 685 -16.23 29.48 -20.95
N ARG A 686 -15.55 29.90 -19.86
CA ARG A 686 -16.17 30.20 -18.56
C ARG A 686 -15.72 31.54 -18.00
N ARG A 687 -16.51 32.09 -17.09
CA ARG A 687 -16.27 33.36 -16.39
C ARG A 687 -16.13 33.13 -14.88
N GLY A 688 -15.58 34.10 -14.17
CA GLY A 688 -15.26 33.96 -12.75
C GLY A 688 -14.07 33.03 -12.51
N MET A 689 -13.12 33.00 -13.45
CA MET A 689 -11.95 32.11 -13.42
C MET A 689 -10.66 32.89 -13.64
N TYR A 690 -9.54 32.25 -13.33
CA TYR A 690 -8.22 32.69 -13.78
C TYR A 690 -7.80 31.84 -14.97
N LYS A 691 -7.33 32.50 -16.02
CA LYS A 691 -6.76 31.89 -17.22
C LYS A 691 -5.62 30.95 -16.86
N ASP A 692 -5.46 29.91 -17.67
CA ASP A 692 -4.38 28.93 -17.48
C ASP A 692 -3.01 29.48 -17.92
N THR A 693 -3.02 30.21 -19.04
CA THR A 693 -1.86 30.90 -19.61
C THR A 693 -2.26 32.32 -20.02
N TYR A 694 -1.27 33.18 -20.21
CA TYR A 694 -1.45 34.48 -20.84
C TYR A 694 -0.52 34.66 -22.04
N GLY A 695 -1.10 34.94 -23.20
CA GLY A 695 -0.35 35.25 -24.40
C GLY A 695 0.18 34.01 -25.12
N SER A 696 -0.49 32.86 -24.97
CA SER A 696 -0.17 31.68 -25.77
C SER A 696 -0.34 31.95 -27.27
N ILE A 697 0.53 31.32 -28.06
CA ILE A 697 0.45 31.24 -29.52
C ILE A 697 -0.89 30.63 -29.95
N THR A 698 -1.45 29.71 -29.16
CA THR A 698 -2.77 29.13 -29.37
C THR A 698 -3.82 29.88 -28.53
N PRO A 699 -4.58 30.83 -29.12
CA PRO A 699 -5.32 31.83 -28.36
C PRO A 699 -6.34 31.33 -27.35
N TYR A 700 -7.01 30.22 -27.66
CA TYR A 700 -8.04 29.65 -26.80
C TYR A 700 -7.46 28.92 -25.58
N ALA A 701 -6.19 28.49 -25.63
CA ALA A 701 -5.53 27.77 -24.55
C ALA A 701 -5.47 28.62 -23.26
N ASP A 702 -5.28 29.94 -23.42
CA ASP A 702 -5.34 30.91 -22.32
C ASP A 702 -6.66 30.80 -21.53
N TYR A 703 -7.78 30.53 -22.19
CA TYR A 703 -9.14 30.59 -21.62
C TYR A 703 -9.69 29.23 -21.16
N GLN A 704 -8.84 28.20 -21.07
CA GLN A 704 -9.24 26.90 -20.54
C GLN A 704 -9.25 26.91 -19.01
N LEU A 705 -10.34 26.45 -18.40
CA LEU A 705 -10.38 26.26 -16.94
C LEU A 705 -9.59 24.99 -16.60
N ARG A 706 -8.49 25.19 -15.86
CA ARG A 706 -7.53 24.14 -15.49
C ARG A 706 -7.11 24.27 -14.01
N PRO A 707 -6.59 23.20 -13.37
CA PRO A 707 -6.26 23.20 -11.96
C PRO A 707 -4.88 23.81 -11.63
N ASN A 708 -4.32 24.65 -12.51
CA ASN A 708 -2.98 25.22 -12.35
C ASN A 708 -2.99 26.50 -11.51
N PHE A 709 -4.01 27.36 -11.65
CA PHE A 709 -4.08 28.62 -10.90
C PHE A 709 -4.11 28.48 -9.36
N PRO A 710 -4.64 27.38 -8.75
CA PRO A 710 -4.54 27.18 -7.31
C PRO A 710 -3.10 27.10 -6.81
N VAL A 711 -2.13 26.67 -7.63
CA VAL A 711 -0.71 26.71 -7.28
C VAL A 711 -0.28 28.16 -7.00
N ALA A 712 -0.60 29.07 -7.91
CA ALA A 712 -0.28 30.49 -7.75
C ALA A 712 -0.98 31.10 -6.53
N MET A 713 -2.23 30.72 -6.26
CA MET A 713 -2.96 31.15 -5.06
C MET A 713 -2.29 30.66 -3.77
N CYS A 714 -1.75 29.44 -3.75
CA CYS A 714 -1.05 28.89 -2.59
C CYS A 714 0.27 29.61 -2.29
N VAL A 715 1.07 29.89 -3.32
CA VAL A 715 2.43 30.45 -3.13
C VAL A 715 2.46 31.97 -3.08
N ALA A 716 1.56 32.64 -3.81
CA ALA A 716 1.50 34.10 -3.95
C ALA A 716 0.06 34.64 -3.85
N PRO A 717 -0.64 34.43 -2.71
CA PRO A 717 -2.02 34.86 -2.54
C PRO A 717 -2.20 36.38 -2.68
N GLU A 718 -1.14 37.18 -2.51
CA GLU A 718 -1.19 38.63 -2.69
C GLU A 718 -1.51 39.07 -4.12
N LEU A 719 -1.38 38.19 -5.11
CA LEU A 719 -1.69 38.51 -6.50
C LEU A 719 -3.18 38.62 -6.80
N PHE A 720 -4.02 38.11 -5.90
CA PHE A 720 -5.42 37.83 -6.18
C PHE A 720 -6.34 38.80 -5.44
N ASP A 721 -7.37 39.30 -6.11
CA ASP A 721 -8.52 39.86 -5.39
C ASP A 721 -9.21 38.73 -4.61
N LYS A 722 -9.50 38.98 -3.34
CA LYS A 722 -10.05 37.96 -2.43
C LYS A 722 -11.39 37.42 -2.91
N THR A 723 -12.25 38.28 -3.46
CA THR A 723 -13.59 37.88 -3.91
C THR A 723 -13.49 37.04 -5.17
N HIS A 724 -12.69 37.49 -6.13
CA HIS A 724 -12.44 36.77 -7.38
C HIS A 724 -11.78 35.40 -7.13
N ALA A 725 -10.82 35.34 -6.20
CA ALA A 725 -10.16 34.09 -5.82
C ALA A 725 -11.14 33.06 -5.25
N LEU A 726 -12.00 33.47 -4.31
CA LEU A 726 -13.00 32.58 -3.71
C LEU A 726 -13.99 32.07 -4.75
N GLN A 727 -14.42 32.93 -5.69
CA GLN A 727 -15.29 32.54 -6.80
C GLN A 727 -14.62 31.51 -7.71
N ALA A 728 -13.37 31.74 -8.10
CA ALA A 728 -12.63 30.81 -8.95
C ALA A 728 -12.35 29.47 -8.27
N LEU A 729 -12.08 29.47 -6.96
CA LEU A 729 -11.89 28.24 -6.18
C LEU A 729 -13.19 27.45 -6.02
N GLU A 730 -14.33 28.11 -5.79
CA GLU A 730 -15.61 27.41 -5.77
C GLU A 730 -15.92 26.82 -7.15
N LEU A 731 -15.66 27.56 -8.23
CA LEU A 731 -15.80 27.04 -9.59
C LEU A 731 -14.89 25.82 -9.84
N ALA A 732 -13.63 25.86 -9.41
CA ALA A 732 -12.73 24.71 -9.54
C ALA A 732 -13.20 23.52 -8.68
N LYS A 733 -13.76 23.76 -7.50
CA LYS A 733 -14.35 22.72 -6.67
C LYS A 733 -15.60 22.10 -7.32
N GLU A 734 -16.46 22.90 -7.94
CA GLU A 734 -17.66 22.40 -8.61
C GLU A 734 -17.34 21.65 -9.91
N VAL A 735 -16.34 22.13 -10.67
CA VAL A 735 -16.09 21.68 -12.05
C VAL A 735 -14.91 20.73 -12.16
N LEU A 736 -13.79 21.04 -11.49
CA LEU A 736 -12.53 20.32 -11.65
C LEU A 736 -12.28 19.27 -10.57
N LEU A 737 -12.77 19.45 -9.34
CA LEU A 737 -12.54 18.48 -8.27
C LEU A 737 -13.28 17.17 -8.56
N GLY A 738 -12.51 16.10 -8.72
CA GLY A 738 -12.98 14.72 -8.72
C GLY A 738 -12.95 14.11 -7.31
N PRO A 739 -13.28 12.82 -7.16
CA PRO A 739 -13.32 12.17 -5.86
C PRO A 739 -11.95 12.05 -5.17
N LEU A 740 -10.87 11.92 -5.96
CA LEU A 740 -9.49 11.73 -5.46
C LEU A 740 -8.46 12.66 -6.11
N GLY A 741 -8.81 13.34 -7.20
CA GLY A 741 -7.89 14.14 -7.99
C GLY A 741 -8.59 15.32 -8.67
N MET A 742 -7.79 16.23 -9.24
CA MET A 742 -8.28 17.38 -9.98
C MET A 742 -8.28 17.05 -11.47
N ARG A 743 -9.43 17.21 -12.15
CA ARG A 743 -9.51 17.12 -13.61
C ARG A 743 -8.54 18.13 -14.22
N THR A 744 -7.69 17.69 -15.14
CA THR A 744 -6.73 18.57 -15.80
C THR A 744 -7.36 19.57 -16.77
N LEU A 745 -8.61 19.36 -17.16
CA LEU A 745 -9.38 20.24 -18.05
C LEU A 745 -10.87 20.18 -17.69
N ASP A 746 -11.56 21.30 -17.91
CA ASP A 746 -13.01 21.45 -17.77
C ASP A 746 -13.82 20.47 -18.64
N PRO A 747 -14.80 19.74 -18.06
CA PRO A 747 -15.65 18.82 -18.80
C PRO A 747 -16.46 19.40 -19.97
N ILE A 748 -16.71 20.72 -20.01
CA ILE A 748 -17.44 21.33 -21.14
C ILE A 748 -16.53 21.68 -22.31
N ASP A 749 -15.21 21.62 -22.13
CA ASP A 749 -14.26 21.89 -23.20
C ASP A 749 -14.33 20.78 -24.26
N TRP A 750 -14.29 21.17 -25.54
CA TRP A 750 -14.38 20.25 -26.67
C TRP A 750 -13.25 19.21 -26.67
N ALA A 751 -12.09 19.55 -26.09
CA ALA A 751 -10.92 18.70 -25.98
C ALA A 751 -10.96 17.73 -24.77
N TYR A 752 -11.96 17.83 -23.89
CA TYR A 752 -12.06 17.00 -22.70
C TYR A 752 -12.25 15.51 -23.02
N ARG A 753 -11.29 14.68 -22.63
CA ARG A 753 -11.30 13.21 -22.77
C ARG A 753 -10.71 12.57 -21.49
N PRO A 754 -11.54 12.14 -20.52
CA PRO A 754 -11.08 11.81 -19.17
C PRO A 754 -10.43 10.44 -19.00
N ASN A 755 -10.52 9.56 -20.00
CA ASN A 755 -10.03 8.18 -19.89
C ASN A 755 -8.66 8.05 -20.53
N TYR A 756 -7.59 8.06 -19.72
CA TYR A 756 -6.24 7.86 -20.20
C TYR A 756 -5.97 6.38 -20.50
N ASP A 757 -5.56 6.10 -21.74
CA ASP A 757 -5.06 4.78 -22.16
C ASP A 757 -3.84 4.98 -23.07
N ASN A 758 -2.65 4.73 -22.53
CA ASN A 758 -1.39 4.87 -23.26
C ASN A 758 -1.20 3.78 -24.34
N GLN A 759 -1.93 2.67 -24.26
CA GLN A 759 -1.82 1.57 -25.23
C GLN A 759 -2.72 1.78 -26.45
N ASN A 760 -3.73 2.65 -26.34
CA ASN A 760 -4.67 2.98 -27.40
C ASN A 760 -3.96 3.32 -28.73
N ASP A 761 -4.08 2.46 -29.73
CA ASP A 761 -3.48 2.63 -31.05
C ASP A 761 -4.56 2.91 -32.14
N SER A 762 -5.60 3.65 -31.76
CA SER A 762 -6.61 4.13 -32.70
C SER A 762 -6.09 5.29 -33.56
N ASP A 763 -6.91 5.71 -34.52
CA ASP A 763 -6.75 6.90 -35.34
C ASP A 763 -7.36 8.16 -34.69
N ASP A 764 -7.99 8.05 -33.51
CA ASP A 764 -8.50 9.21 -32.78
C ASP A 764 -7.35 10.01 -32.16
N ARG A 765 -7.05 11.14 -32.78
CA ARG A 765 -6.04 12.10 -32.36
C ARG A 765 -6.14 12.49 -30.88
N MET A 766 -7.34 12.56 -30.33
CA MET A 766 -7.55 13.08 -28.97
C MET A 766 -7.13 12.10 -27.89
N ILE A 767 -7.03 10.80 -28.18
CA ILE A 767 -6.78 9.75 -27.16
C ILE A 767 -5.65 8.79 -27.54
N ALA A 768 -5.28 8.69 -28.82
CA ALA A 768 -4.29 7.74 -29.28
C ALA A 768 -2.96 7.93 -28.53
N LYS A 769 -2.44 6.82 -28.01
CA LYS A 769 -1.22 6.73 -27.22
C LYS A 769 -1.20 7.69 -26.04
N GLY A 770 -2.37 7.86 -25.42
CA GLY A 770 -2.54 8.68 -24.24
C GLY A 770 -2.38 10.19 -24.48
N TRP A 771 -2.65 10.68 -25.69
CA TRP A 771 -2.62 12.11 -26.02
C TRP A 771 -3.44 12.98 -25.04
N ASN A 772 -4.51 12.41 -24.48
CA ASN A 772 -5.37 13.06 -23.49
C ASN A 772 -4.83 13.08 -22.05
N TYR A 773 -3.58 12.70 -21.79
CA TYR A 773 -3.04 12.56 -20.42
C TYR A 773 -3.28 13.80 -19.53
N HIS A 774 -3.27 15.00 -20.10
CA HIS A 774 -3.58 16.27 -19.41
C HIS A 774 -4.79 17.00 -19.98
N GLN A 775 -5.80 16.27 -20.47
CA GLN A 775 -7.02 16.85 -21.06
C GLN A 775 -8.29 16.20 -20.48
N GLY A 776 -8.29 15.91 -19.18
CA GLY A 776 -9.44 15.36 -18.49
C GLY A 776 -9.12 14.45 -17.31
N PRO A 777 -8.18 13.48 -17.45
CA PRO A 777 -7.60 12.79 -16.30
C PRO A 777 -7.11 13.80 -15.26
#